data_AF-A0A1I0E2T5-F1
#
_entry.id   AF-A0A1I0E2T5-F1
#
_cell.length_a   1.000
_cell.length_b   1.000
_cell.length_c   1.000
_cell.angle_alpha   90.00
_cell.angle_beta   90.00
_cell.angle_gamma   90.00
#
_symmetry.space_group_name_H-M   'P 1'
#
loop_
_entity.id
_entity.type
_entity.pdbx_description
1 polymer ?
#
loop_
_entity_poly.entity_id
_entity_poly.type
_entity_poly.pdbx_seq_one_letter_code
_entity_poly.pdbx_strand_id
1 'polypeptide(L)'
;MPIRLSGLASGLDTEAIVGALVSAYSYKKDKYVKAQTKLSWKQEAWSTLNSKVYSLYTSVGTMRYSSNYTAKKTTVSDTSKATATASGSAINGTQSLEINQLAKTAFITGGELDGSVTGSSTMVSLGIKNSNALDKASIAVRTGTKTTNIEIDSSMTINQFVNKLNEAGVIANFDEKNQRFFISSKTSGKEGDFSISANSSQGLSALNKLGLMSNTEIEDITKSTSNTLAKKLFDFTTAKNYYDLSDTKSLLAKIKEYKNDSSATANTEYDEIVSYIASDTDKFGAVDWSTISEDDLSTLATKLYNSATYDTTGTKSTAITRTLKFSVGEGDDKKEYSFQKNLDGWKELLAEIGDSTDEDVVALRDYLNKTFAGEVYKTETTDAGIQVLKFGTDGEIDWSEIAGDSDKLEALAKQIYSKSTYDISNDATYQEISKSINEIRDGYVAVAEAKALPATTSEEIAIRSAKMQAAQEQLDAALADPTNQKWKEYVETNFGVKNSAYDSSYSDFWIQSDNLELVQSVFYRVDLAANVTAGNIALDNSNTATKVNGEDAIIKLNDVTYTSNTNSITVNGLTIEALAKTTSAISVNVSNDTDALYDKVKDFLTSYNNLMNEMQKLYNADSAKDYEPLTDDEKAEMSETEIEKWEQKIKDSLLRRDTSLSGIISAMTMSMMSVYEVNGEKISWSTFGIHTLGTLNAEKNEGYAYHIDGDSEDSKTSGNEEKLRAALAEDPDRVIEFLKQMTSGLYKSLDEKMKSTAVKSVYTVYNDKEMASEYSNYSSLIKTWTDRVQDMEDAYYKKFAAMESALATLQSNSSSISSLLGG
;
A
#
# COMPACT_ATOMS: atom_id res chain seq x y z
N MET A 1 1.82 60.74 -43.01
CA MET A 1 2.70 60.50 -44.17
C MET A 1 2.36 61.50 -45.26
N PRO A 2 3.33 62.20 -45.84
CA PRO A 2 3.12 62.99 -47.06
C PRO A 2 2.60 62.09 -48.19
N ILE A 3 1.83 62.65 -49.12
CA ILE A 3 1.35 61.90 -50.30
C ILE A 3 2.58 61.56 -51.17
N ARG A 4 2.85 60.25 -51.35
CA ARG A 4 3.90 59.75 -52.24
C ARG A 4 3.41 59.85 -53.69
N LEU A 5 3.63 61.01 -54.33
CA LEU A 5 3.36 61.17 -55.76
C LEU A 5 4.55 60.62 -56.55
N SER A 6 4.35 59.45 -57.17
CA SER A 6 5.30 58.87 -58.12
C SER A 6 5.28 59.67 -59.41
N GLY A 7 6.25 60.59 -59.58
CA GLY A 7 6.77 61.13 -60.85
C GLY A 7 5.80 61.45 -61.99
N LEU A 8 4.51 61.68 -61.71
CA LEU A 8 3.46 61.62 -62.73
C LEU A 8 3.55 62.79 -63.73
N ALA A 9 4.13 63.93 -63.31
CA ALA A 9 4.34 65.10 -64.17
C ALA A 9 5.76 65.17 -64.76
N SER A 10 6.77 64.61 -64.08
CA SER A 10 8.19 64.68 -64.52
C SER A 10 8.70 63.44 -65.27
N GLY A 11 8.09 62.27 -65.08
CA GLY A 11 8.61 60.98 -65.55
C GLY A 11 9.83 60.45 -64.78
N LEU A 12 10.19 61.06 -63.64
CA LEU A 12 11.32 60.64 -62.82
C LEU A 12 10.96 59.47 -61.90
N ASP A 13 11.89 58.53 -61.74
CA ASP A 13 11.84 57.51 -60.70
C ASP A 13 12.23 58.12 -59.35
N THR A 14 11.26 58.78 -58.71
CA THR A 14 11.44 59.44 -57.43
C THR A 14 11.86 58.46 -56.33
N GLU A 15 11.43 57.20 -56.40
CA GLU A 15 11.78 56.18 -55.40
C GLU A 15 13.27 55.83 -55.48
N ALA A 16 13.78 55.54 -56.69
CA ALA A 16 15.21 55.27 -56.89
C ALA A 16 16.10 56.45 -56.48
N ILE A 17 15.69 57.68 -56.78
CA ILE A 17 16.47 58.88 -56.44
C ILE A 17 16.44 59.15 -54.94
N VAL A 18 15.29 59.06 -54.28
CA VAL A 18 15.20 59.22 -52.82
C VAL A 18 16.02 58.15 -52.12
N GLY A 19 15.94 56.89 -52.55
CA GLY A 19 16.77 55.80 -52.07
C GLY A 19 18.28 56.09 -52.21
N ALA A 20 18.70 56.59 -53.37
CA ALA A 20 20.10 56.99 -53.60
C ALA A 20 20.53 58.16 -52.69
N LEU A 21 19.65 59.12 -52.42
CA LEU A 21 19.93 60.28 -51.56
C LEU A 21 20.05 59.90 -50.08
N VAL A 22 19.30 58.89 -49.62
CA VAL A 22 19.38 58.42 -48.22
C VAL A 22 20.38 57.28 -48.02
N SER A 23 20.98 56.75 -49.10
CA SER A 23 21.90 55.60 -49.09
C SER A 23 23.02 55.70 -48.04
N ALA A 24 23.61 56.87 -47.82
CA ALA A 24 24.65 57.06 -46.81
C ALA A 24 24.14 56.89 -45.36
N TYR A 25 22.87 57.24 -45.11
CA TYR A 25 22.20 57.04 -43.82
C TYR A 25 21.80 55.57 -43.66
N SER A 26 21.27 54.95 -44.71
CA SER A 26 20.94 53.52 -44.75
C SER A 26 22.19 52.66 -44.49
N TYR A 27 23.33 52.99 -45.11
CA TYR A 27 24.59 52.30 -44.85
C TYR A 27 25.01 52.32 -43.37
N LYS A 28 24.78 53.43 -42.65
CA LYS A 28 25.07 53.52 -41.21
C LYS A 28 24.14 52.62 -40.40
N LYS A 29 22.84 52.62 -40.73
CA LYS A 29 21.86 51.72 -40.12
C LYS A 29 22.29 50.26 -40.34
N ASP A 30 22.56 49.88 -41.58
CA ASP A 30 22.90 48.51 -41.97
C ASP A 30 24.18 48.03 -41.31
N LYS A 31 25.19 48.89 -41.17
CA LYS A 31 26.41 48.58 -40.41
C LYS A 31 26.10 48.14 -38.97
N TYR A 32 25.18 48.82 -38.28
CA TYR A 32 24.81 48.46 -36.91
C TYR A 32 23.90 47.23 -36.87
N VAL A 33 23.02 47.04 -37.85
CA VAL A 33 22.24 45.80 -37.99
C VAL A 33 23.17 44.60 -38.15
N LYS A 34 24.14 44.66 -39.07
CA LYS A 34 25.15 43.61 -39.25
C LYS A 34 25.96 43.36 -37.97
N ALA A 35 26.40 44.41 -37.28
CA ALA A 35 27.12 44.27 -36.01
C ALA A 35 26.26 43.60 -34.92
N GLN A 36 24.98 43.98 -34.82
CA GLN A 36 24.03 43.39 -33.89
C GLN A 36 23.77 41.90 -34.20
N THR A 37 23.54 41.55 -35.46
CA THR A 37 23.35 40.17 -35.91
C THR A 37 24.56 39.31 -35.59
N LYS A 38 25.77 39.80 -35.87
CA LYS A 38 27.02 39.10 -35.53
C LYS A 38 27.18 38.89 -34.02
N LEU A 39 26.85 39.92 -33.23
CA LEU A 39 26.91 39.83 -31.77
C LEU A 39 25.90 38.81 -31.24
N SER A 40 24.68 38.79 -31.78
CA SER A 40 23.65 37.80 -31.44
C SER A 40 24.13 36.37 -31.69
N TRP A 41 24.68 36.09 -32.87
CA TRP A 41 25.25 34.77 -33.16
C TRP A 41 26.43 34.43 -32.23
N LYS A 42 27.24 35.42 -31.86
CA LYS A 42 28.33 35.22 -30.89
C LYS A 42 27.78 34.89 -29.49
N GLN A 43 26.68 35.53 -29.06
CA GLN A 43 26.02 35.20 -27.79
C GLN A 43 25.48 33.78 -27.80
N GLU A 44 24.86 33.34 -28.91
CA GLU A 44 24.35 31.99 -29.07
C GLU A 44 25.46 30.93 -29.04
N ALA A 45 26.55 31.16 -29.78
CA ALA A 45 27.72 30.28 -29.77
C ALA A 45 28.32 30.13 -28.37
N TRP A 46 28.46 31.26 -27.65
CA TRP A 46 28.94 31.26 -26.28
C TRP A 46 27.98 30.59 -25.29
N SER A 47 26.66 30.83 -25.41
CA SER A 47 25.64 30.22 -24.56
C SER A 47 25.64 28.68 -24.70
N THR A 48 25.73 28.20 -25.95
CA THR A 48 25.82 26.77 -26.28
C THR A 48 27.07 26.16 -25.67
N LEU A 49 28.23 26.79 -25.87
CA LEU A 49 29.49 26.32 -25.31
C LEU A 49 29.48 26.36 -23.78
N ASN A 50 28.97 27.44 -23.18
CA ASN A 50 28.90 27.60 -21.72
C ASN A 50 28.05 26.50 -21.06
N SER A 51 26.96 26.09 -21.70
CA SER A 51 26.14 24.97 -21.22
C SER A 51 26.93 23.66 -21.11
N LYS A 52 27.82 23.40 -22.09
CA LYS A 52 28.71 22.23 -22.06
C LYS A 52 29.80 22.34 -21.01
N VAL A 53 30.42 23.51 -20.86
CA VAL A 53 31.40 23.76 -19.79
C VAL A 53 30.75 23.64 -18.40
N TYR A 54 29.53 24.16 -18.24
CA TYR A 54 28.77 24.05 -17.00
C TYR A 54 28.39 22.60 -16.69
N SER A 55 28.03 21.79 -17.70
CA SER A 55 27.76 20.36 -17.54
C SER A 55 29.00 19.59 -17.08
N LEU A 56 30.18 19.93 -17.61
CA LEU A 56 31.43 19.36 -17.09
C LEU A 56 31.69 19.82 -15.65
N TYR A 57 31.52 21.12 -15.35
CA TYR A 57 31.67 21.69 -14.01
C TYR A 57 30.80 20.99 -12.95
N THR A 58 29.52 20.74 -13.26
CA THR A 58 28.61 20.02 -12.35
C THR A 58 29.03 18.56 -12.19
N SER A 59 29.38 17.87 -13.28
CA SER A 59 29.87 16.50 -13.24
C SER A 59 31.11 16.37 -12.34
N VAL A 60 32.16 17.15 -12.57
CA VAL A 60 33.38 17.10 -11.75
C VAL A 60 33.14 17.54 -10.30
N GLY A 61 32.14 18.39 -10.07
CA GLY A 61 31.69 18.79 -8.74
C GLY A 61 31.17 17.63 -7.89
N THR A 62 30.66 16.56 -8.50
CA THR A 62 30.28 15.30 -7.82
C THR A 62 31.46 14.34 -7.69
N MET A 63 32.34 14.32 -8.70
CA MET A 63 33.49 13.41 -8.77
C MET A 63 34.59 13.70 -7.74
N ARG A 64 34.57 14.86 -7.08
CA ARG A 64 35.51 15.17 -5.99
C ARG A 64 35.29 14.37 -4.70
N TYR A 65 34.19 13.63 -4.59
CA TYR A 65 33.83 12.91 -3.36
C TYR A 65 34.04 11.39 -3.48
N SER A 66 34.52 10.77 -2.39
CA SER A 66 34.77 9.33 -2.34
C SER A 66 33.55 8.47 -2.64
N SER A 67 32.34 8.90 -2.22
CA SER A 67 31.09 8.17 -2.46
C SER A 67 30.85 7.84 -3.93
N ASN A 68 31.34 8.69 -4.83
CA ASN A 68 31.24 8.54 -6.27
C ASN A 68 32.08 7.38 -6.84
N TYR A 69 32.93 6.74 -6.02
CA TYR A 69 33.84 5.66 -6.40
C TYR A 69 33.67 4.40 -5.53
N THR A 70 32.59 4.30 -4.76
CA THR A 70 32.38 3.18 -3.83
C THR A 70 31.69 1.97 -4.47
N ALA A 71 31.62 1.88 -5.80
CA ALA A 71 30.92 0.80 -6.48
C ALA A 71 31.47 -0.58 -6.06
N LYS A 72 30.56 -1.48 -5.68
CA LYS A 72 30.87 -2.85 -5.27
C LYS A 72 30.25 -3.84 -6.25
N LYS A 73 30.94 -4.95 -6.44
CA LYS A 73 30.48 -6.10 -7.20
C LYS A 73 30.32 -7.29 -6.26
N THR A 74 29.30 -8.08 -6.51
CA THR A 74 28.99 -9.29 -5.76
C THR A 74 29.03 -10.51 -6.68
N THR A 75 29.51 -11.63 -6.17
CA THR A 75 29.34 -12.94 -6.81
C THR A 75 28.87 -13.95 -5.79
N VAL A 76 27.93 -14.80 -6.17
CA VAL A 76 27.37 -15.86 -5.33
C VAL A 76 27.70 -17.20 -5.99
N SER A 77 28.23 -18.17 -5.23
CA SER A 77 28.66 -19.46 -5.80
C SER A 77 27.51 -20.32 -6.33
N ASP A 78 26.28 -20.09 -5.87
CA ASP A 78 25.07 -20.74 -6.38
C ASP A 78 23.91 -19.73 -6.49
N THR A 79 23.73 -19.18 -7.69
CA THR A 79 22.69 -18.19 -7.99
C THR A 79 21.28 -18.78 -8.02
N SER A 80 21.13 -20.11 -8.00
CA SER A 80 19.81 -20.74 -7.82
C SER A 80 19.33 -20.68 -6.37
N LYS A 81 20.23 -20.41 -5.42
CA LYS A 81 19.95 -20.32 -3.99
C LYS A 81 19.82 -18.90 -3.49
N ALA A 82 20.69 -18.01 -3.98
CA ALA A 82 20.65 -16.61 -3.59
C ALA A 82 21.18 -15.69 -4.68
N THR A 83 20.74 -14.43 -4.67
CA THR A 83 21.49 -13.33 -5.29
C THR A 83 21.93 -12.36 -4.21
N ALA A 84 22.92 -11.52 -4.53
CA ALA A 84 23.42 -10.54 -3.58
C ALA A 84 23.75 -9.24 -4.31
N THR A 85 23.52 -8.10 -3.65
CA THR A 85 23.98 -6.78 -4.08
C THR A 85 24.69 -6.10 -2.91
N ALA A 86 25.65 -5.23 -3.21
CA ALA A 86 26.46 -4.57 -2.20
C ALA A 86 26.38 -3.05 -2.38
N SER A 87 26.07 -2.35 -1.30
CA SER A 87 26.20 -0.90 -1.23
C SER A 87 27.68 -0.51 -1.13
N GLY A 88 27.97 0.78 -1.34
CA GLY A 88 29.34 1.27 -1.24
C GLY A 88 30.00 1.14 0.14
N SER A 89 29.20 0.92 1.19
CA SER A 89 29.69 0.67 2.55
C SER A 89 29.93 -0.81 2.85
N ALA A 90 29.58 -1.72 1.93
CA ALA A 90 29.79 -3.15 2.13
C ALA A 90 31.30 -3.47 2.22
N ILE A 91 31.64 -4.34 3.16
CA ILE A 91 33.02 -4.76 3.38
C ILE A 91 33.43 -5.75 2.30
N ASN A 92 34.62 -5.54 1.72
CA ASN A 92 35.19 -6.49 0.75
C ASN A 92 35.59 -7.79 1.45
N GLY A 93 35.30 -8.92 0.81
CA GLY A 93 35.65 -10.24 1.33
C GLY A 93 34.68 -11.32 0.89
N THR A 94 35.05 -12.56 1.21
CA THR A 94 34.20 -13.74 1.03
C THR A 94 33.41 -13.99 2.31
N GLN A 95 32.10 -14.09 2.19
CA GLN A 95 31.19 -14.39 3.29
C GLN A 95 30.52 -15.74 3.07
N SER A 96 30.36 -16.51 4.14
CA SER A 96 29.68 -17.81 4.14
C SER A 96 28.19 -17.62 4.39
N LEU A 97 27.33 -18.09 3.49
CA LEU A 97 25.87 -17.95 3.55
C LEU A 97 25.19 -19.33 3.61
N GLU A 98 24.34 -19.55 4.59
CA GLU A 98 23.37 -20.66 4.63
C GLU A 98 21.95 -20.09 4.69
N ILE A 99 21.05 -20.57 3.83
CA ILE A 99 19.63 -20.27 3.88
C ILE A 99 18.94 -21.47 4.51
N ASN A 100 18.44 -21.31 5.73
CA ASN A 100 17.78 -22.39 6.49
C ASN A 100 16.28 -22.44 6.23
N GLN A 101 15.67 -21.27 6.02
CA GLN A 101 14.24 -21.10 5.77
C GLN A 101 14.01 -19.86 4.92
N LEU A 102 13.02 -19.92 4.03
CA LEU A 102 12.53 -18.77 3.29
C LEU A 102 11.33 -18.16 4.00
N ALA A 103 11.18 -16.85 3.87
CA ALA A 103 9.96 -16.18 4.25
C ALA A 103 8.81 -16.69 3.37
N LYS A 104 7.68 -17.00 4.01
CA LYS A 104 6.43 -17.39 3.35
C LYS A 104 5.34 -16.38 3.69
N THR A 105 4.49 -16.15 2.71
CA THR A 105 3.24 -15.41 2.87
C THR A 105 2.16 -16.39 3.31
N ALA A 106 1.44 -16.06 4.38
CA ALA A 106 0.30 -16.85 4.83
C ALA A 106 -0.78 -16.91 3.75
N PHE A 107 -1.38 -18.08 3.56
CA PHE A 107 -2.33 -18.35 2.48
C PHE A 107 -3.37 -19.39 2.89
N ILE A 108 -4.64 -19.16 2.57
CA ILE A 108 -5.74 -20.13 2.67
C ILE A 108 -6.27 -20.41 1.27
N THR A 109 -6.31 -21.69 0.91
CA THR A 109 -7.07 -22.20 -0.24
C THR A 109 -8.32 -22.89 0.29
N GLY A 110 -9.51 -22.40 -0.07
CA GLY A 110 -10.78 -22.94 0.37
C GLY A 110 -11.13 -24.31 -0.23
N GLY A 111 -12.06 -25.00 0.43
CA GLY A 111 -12.79 -26.16 -0.08
C GLY A 111 -13.65 -25.81 -1.30
N GLU A 112 -13.93 -26.80 -2.17
CA GLU A 112 -14.75 -26.58 -3.36
C GLU A 112 -16.18 -26.31 -2.95
N LEU A 113 -16.76 -25.28 -3.54
CA LEU A 113 -18.18 -25.02 -3.47
C LEU A 113 -18.91 -25.67 -4.64
N ASP A 114 -20.23 -25.70 -4.56
CA ASP A 114 -21.08 -26.18 -5.64
C ASP A 114 -20.82 -25.39 -6.95
N GLY A 115 -20.81 -26.11 -8.08
CA GLY A 115 -20.50 -25.55 -9.40
C GLY A 115 -21.44 -24.46 -9.91
N SER A 116 -22.55 -24.21 -9.23
CA SER A 116 -23.48 -23.11 -9.53
C SER A 116 -23.18 -21.81 -8.76
N VAL A 117 -22.22 -21.81 -7.84
CA VAL A 117 -21.86 -20.63 -7.04
C VAL A 117 -21.09 -19.62 -7.91
N THR A 118 -21.47 -18.34 -7.79
CA THR A 118 -20.86 -17.21 -8.49
C THR A 118 -20.59 -16.09 -7.50
N GLY A 119 -19.84 -15.07 -7.91
CA GLY A 119 -19.60 -13.87 -7.10
C GLY A 119 -20.90 -13.14 -6.71
N SER A 120 -21.98 -13.31 -7.48
CA SER A 120 -23.31 -12.74 -7.20
C SER A 120 -24.21 -13.64 -6.36
N SER A 121 -23.84 -14.91 -6.13
CA SER A 121 -24.60 -15.81 -5.27
C SER A 121 -24.65 -15.25 -3.85
N THR A 122 -25.83 -15.33 -3.23
CA THR A 122 -26.08 -14.81 -1.89
C THR A 122 -25.78 -15.86 -0.82
N MET A 123 -25.47 -15.46 0.40
CA MET A 123 -25.24 -16.38 1.52
C MET A 123 -26.42 -17.33 1.73
N VAL A 124 -27.65 -16.85 1.59
CA VAL A 124 -28.86 -17.69 1.66
C VAL A 124 -28.89 -18.78 0.58
N SER A 125 -28.37 -18.52 -0.62
CA SER A 125 -28.29 -19.51 -1.71
C SER A 125 -27.29 -20.63 -1.41
N LEU A 126 -26.29 -20.37 -0.58
CA LEU A 126 -25.35 -21.38 -0.04
C LEU A 126 -25.91 -22.07 1.22
N GLY A 127 -27.18 -21.82 1.56
CA GLY A 127 -27.81 -22.37 2.77
C GLY A 127 -27.37 -21.68 4.06
N ILE A 128 -26.67 -20.55 3.99
CA ILE A 128 -26.34 -19.70 5.13
C ILE A 128 -27.53 -18.77 5.37
N LYS A 129 -28.52 -19.30 6.09
CA LYS A 129 -29.75 -18.58 6.43
C LYS A 129 -29.50 -17.74 7.67
N ASN A 130 -29.79 -16.45 7.57
CA ASN A 130 -29.65 -15.50 8.66
C ASN A 130 -30.87 -14.57 8.62
N SER A 131 -32.02 -15.12 9.02
CA SER A 131 -33.33 -14.45 8.94
C SER A 131 -33.63 -13.61 10.18
N ASN A 132 -32.82 -13.71 11.25
CA ASN A 132 -33.05 -13.05 12.53
C ASN A 132 -31.80 -12.30 13.02
N ALA A 133 -31.96 -11.09 13.55
CA ALA A 133 -30.86 -10.22 14.01
C ALA A 133 -29.99 -10.78 15.17
N LEU A 134 -30.33 -11.96 15.69
CA LEU A 134 -29.72 -12.57 16.88
C LEU A 134 -28.97 -13.86 16.62
N ASP A 135 -29.20 -14.49 15.47
CA ASP A 135 -28.44 -15.64 14.98
C ASP A 135 -27.54 -15.21 13.83
N LYS A 136 -26.97 -14.00 13.93
CA LYS A 136 -26.15 -13.49 12.86
C LYS A 136 -24.90 -14.34 12.71
N ALA A 137 -24.70 -14.88 11.51
CA ALA A 137 -23.44 -15.49 11.16
C ALA A 137 -22.37 -14.40 11.28
N SER A 138 -21.36 -14.64 12.12
CA SER A 138 -20.30 -13.67 12.37
C SER A 138 -18.96 -14.38 12.48
N ILE A 139 -17.94 -13.76 11.89
CA ILE A 139 -16.58 -14.28 11.87
C ILE A 139 -15.60 -13.18 12.28
N ALA A 140 -14.44 -13.58 12.76
CA ALA A 140 -13.33 -12.71 13.10
C ALA A 140 -12.14 -12.99 12.18
N VAL A 141 -11.61 -11.94 11.54
CA VAL A 141 -10.36 -11.97 10.79
C VAL A 141 -9.30 -11.27 11.61
N ARG A 142 -8.20 -11.98 11.89
CA ARG A 142 -7.08 -11.44 12.65
C ARG A 142 -5.85 -11.34 11.75
N THR A 143 -5.18 -10.20 11.78
CA THR A 143 -3.90 -9.95 11.11
C THR A 143 -2.96 -9.28 12.11
N GLY A 144 -1.81 -9.91 12.41
CA GLY A 144 -0.95 -9.46 13.51
C GLY A 144 -1.72 -9.37 14.85
N THR A 145 -1.74 -8.18 15.46
CA THR A 145 -2.46 -7.91 16.72
C THR A 145 -3.89 -7.37 16.52
N LYS A 146 -4.33 -7.12 15.28
CA LYS A 146 -5.65 -6.54 14.99
C LYS A 146 -6.67 -7.63 14.67
N THR A 147 -7.83 -7.55 15.32
CA THR A 147 -9.02 -8.37 15.01
C THR A 147 -10.12 -7.50 14.41
N THR A 148 -10.73 -7.95 13.32
CA THR A 148 -11.89 -7.31 12.67
C THR A 148 -13.03 -8.31 12.58
N ASN A 149 -14.18 -7.95 13.14
CA ASN A 149 -15.40 -8.77 13.08
C ASN A 149 -16.19 -8.47 11.79
N ILE A 150 -16.68 -9.52 11.16
CA ILE A 150 -17.49 -9.48 9.93
C ILE A 150 -18.82 -10.17 10.22
N GLU A 151 -19.89 -9.39 10.26
CA GLU A 151 -21.25 -9.91 10.19
C GLU A 151 -21.59 -10.35 8.76
N ILE A 152 -22.10 -11.57 8.62
CA ILE A 152 -22.50 -12.21 7.38
C ILE A 152 -24.04 -12.22 7.30
N ASP A 153 -24.59 -11.32 6.49
CA ASP A 153 -26.03 -11.23 6.24
C ASP A 153 -26.50 -12.25 5.19
N SER A 154 -27.76 -12.70 5.28
CA SER A 154 -28.34 -13.68 4.34
C SER A 154 -28.38 -13.18 2.89
N SER A 155 -28.53 -11.86 2.69
CA SER A 155 -28.52 -11.21 1.38
C SER A 155 -27.12 -10.85 0.87
N MET A 156 -26.09 -10.96 1.71
CA MET A 156 -24.70 -10.68 1.32
C MET A 156 -24.29 -11.58 0.15
N THR A 157 -23.66 -11.00 -0.87
CA THR A 157 -23.09 -11.78 -1.98
C THR A 157 -21.67 -12.26 -1.66
N ILE A 158 -21.21 -13.28 -2.37
CA ILE A 158 -19.81 -13.75 -2.28
C ILE A 158 -18.82 -12.59 -2.54
N ASN A 159 -19.07 -11.73 -3.53
CA ASN A 159 -18.24 -10.56 -3.81
C ASN A 159 -18.21 -9.55 -2.65
N GLN A 160 -19.35 -9.31 -1.99
CA GLN A 160 -19.41 -8.44 -0.82
C GLN A 160 -18.65 -9.03 0.37
N PHE A 161 -18.73 -10.35 0.57
CA PHE A 161 -17.97 -11.03 1.60
C PHE A 161 -16.45 -10.97 1.35
N VAL A 162 -16.02 -11.20 0.11
CA VAL A 162 -14.63 -10.99 -0.33
C VAL A 162 -14.16 -9.57 -0.04
N ASN A 163 -14.97 -8.57 -0.33
CA ASN A 163 -14.63 -7.17 -0.03
C ASN A 163 -14.45 -6.93 1.47
N LYS A 164 -15.33 -7.48 2.32
CA LYS A 164 -15.20 -7.38 3.78
C LYS A 164 -13.93 -8.07 4.29
N LEU A 165 -13.54 -9.21 3.72
CA LEU A 165 -12.25 -9.84 4.03
C LEU A 165 -11.07 -8.91 3.66
N ASN A 166 -11.12 -8.29 2.48
CA ASN A 166 -10.10 -7.34 2.03
C ASN A 166 -9.97 -6.10 2.96
N GLU A 167 -11.11 -5.57 3.39
CA GLU A 167 -11.20 -4.46 4.37
C GLU A 167 -10.65 -4.87 5.74
N ALA A 168 -10.84 -6.14 6.13
CA ALA A 168 -10.37 -6.69 7.39
C ALA A 168 -8.84 -6.92 7.46
N GLY A 169 -8.12 -6.75 6.35
CA GLY A 169 -6.65 -6.72 6.34
C GLY A 169 -5.96 -7.81 5.53
N VAL A 170 -6.71 -8.76 4.97
CA VAL A 170 -6.19 -9.81 4.08
C VAL A 170 -6.36 -9.41 2.61
N ILE A 171 -5.89 -10.25 1.68
CA ILE A 171 -6.18 -10.18 0.24
C ILE A 171 -6.97 -11.42 -0.12
N ALA A 172 -8.25 -11.26 -0.42
CA ALA A 172 -9.19 -12.34 -0.73
C ALA A 172 -9.74 -12.20 -2.15
N ASN A 173 -9.99 -13.35 -2.78
CA ASN A 173 -10.81 -13.47 -3.99
C ASN A 173 -11.59 -14.79 -3.99
N PHE A 174 -12.65 -14.84 -4.80
CA PHE A 174 -13.35 -16.08 -5.14
C PHE A 174 -13.08 -16.40 -6.60
N ASP A 175 -12.64 -17.62 -6.89
CA ASP A 175 -12.42 -18.11 -8.23
C ASP A 175 -13.65 -18.92 -8.68
N GLU A 176 -14.49 -18.35 -9.53
CA GLU A 176 -15.71 -19.01 -10.06
C GLU A 176 -15.39 -20.22 -10.94
N LYS A 177 -14.19 -20.32 -11.51
CA LYS A 177 -13.83 -21.47 -12.36
C LYS A 177 -13.46 -22.67 -11.51
N ASN A 178 -12.74 -22.43 -10.41
CA ASN A 178 -12.30 -23.47 -9.48
C ASN A 178 -13.21 -23.60 -8.25
N GLN A 179 -14.23 -22.75 -8.13
CA GLN A 179 -15.26 -22.72 -7.09
C GLN A 179 -14.71 -22.62 -5.67
N ARG A 180 -13.67 -21.80 -5.46
CA ARG A 180 -12.93 -21.75 -4.20
C ARG A 180 -12.49 -20.33 -3.85
N PHE A 181 -12.40 -20.07 -2.55
CA PHE A 181 -11.77 -18.87 -2.03
C PHE A 181 -10.25 -19.00 -1.99
N PHE A 182 -9.57 -17.91 -2.31
CA PHE A 182 -8.14 -17.74 -2.13
C PHE A 182 -7.92 -16.52 -1.27
N ILE A 183 -7.25 -16.71 -0.13
CA ILE A 183 -7.05 -15.65 0.86
C ILE A 183 -5.58 -15.63 1.24
N SER A 184 -4.94 -14.47 1.17
CA SER A 184 -3.52 -14.31 1.48
C SER A 184 -3.28 -13.13 2.41
N SER A 185 -2.15 -13.16 3.10
CA SER A 185 -1.64 -12.00 3.84
C SER A 185 -1.09 -10.93 2.90
N LYS A 186 -1.12 -9.67 3.35
CA LYS A 186 -0.55 -8.54 2.59
C LYS A 186 0.97 -8.53 2.57
N THR A 187 1.59 -9.16 3.57
CA THR A 187 3.04 -9.20 3.76
C THR A 187 3.48 -10.63 4.09
N SER A 188 4.69 -11.00 3.67
CA SER A 188 5.32 -12.25 4.08
C SER A 188 5.79 -12.21 5.54
N GLY A 189 6.24 -13.34 6.04
CA GLY A 189 6.78 -13.43 7.39
C GLY A 189 5.75 -13.87 8.41
N LYS A 190 6.24 -14.17 9.61
CA LYS A 190 5.43 -14.63 10.74
C LYS A 190 4.46 -13.55 11.21
N GLU A 191 4.89 -12.28 11.23
CA GLU A 191 4.02 -11.14 11.57
C GLU A 191 2.89 -10.92 10.55
N GLY A 192 3.11 -11.35 9.30
CA GLY A 192 2.12 -11.29 8.24
C GLY A 192 1.04 -12.38 8.36
N ASP A 193 1.19 -13.36 9.26
CA ASP A 193 0.21 -14.44 9.38
C ASP A 193 -1.18 -13.92 9.80
N PHE A 194 -2.21 -14.66 9.39
CA PHE A 194 -3.60 -14.32 9.66
C PHE A 194 -4.42 -15.54 10.05
N SER A 195 -5.54 -15.30 10.72
CA SER A 195 -6.53 -16.33 11.05
C SER A 195 -7.95 -15.86 10.77
N ILE A 196 -8.81 -16.79 10.38
CA ILE A 196 -10.25 -16.57 10.22
C ILE A 196 -10.94 -17.55 11.15
N SER A 197 -11.80 -17.07 12.02
CA SER A 197 -12.48 -17.90 13.03
C SER A 197 -13.93 -17.48 13.20
N ALA A 198 -14.78 -18.42 13.60
CA ALA A 198 -16.18 -18.13 13.90
C ALA A 198 -16.31 -17.57 15.32
N ASN A 199 -17.08 -16.50 15.50
CA ASN A 199 -17.45 -15.98 16.81
C ASN A 199 -18.98 -16.09 17.09
N SER A 200 -19.72 -16.78 16.21
CA SER A 200 -21.10 -17.22 16.44
C SER A 200 -21.36 -18.60 15.81
N SER A 201 -22.41 -19.30 16.26
CA SER A 201 -22.71 -20.68 15.85
C SER A 201 -23.11 -20.76 14.38
N GLN A 202 -23.82 -19.73 13.92
CA GLN A 202 -24.05 -19.51 12.50
C GLN A 202 -22.81 -19.06 11.74
N GLY A 203 -21.86 -18.37 12.39
CA GLY A 203 -20.55 -18.07 11.82
C GLY A 203 -19.74 -19.32 11.52
N LEU A 204 -19.81 -20.33 12.39
CA LEU A 204 -19.15 -21.62 12.16
C LEU A 204 -19.80 -22.37 11.00
N SER A 205 -21.13 -22.45 11.00
CA SER A 205 -21.92 -22.99 9.89
C SER A 205 -21.56 -22.28 8.57
N ALA A 206 -21.41 -20.95 8.60
CA ALA A 206 -20.99 -20.16 7.45
C ALA A 206 -19.56 -20.48 7.00
N LEU A 207 -18.56 -20.52 7.89
CA LEU A 207 -17.19 -20.88 7.52
C LEU A 207 -17.08 -22.29 6.96
N ASN A 208 -17.84 -23.26 7.50
CA ASN A 208 -17.90 -24.62 6.97
C ASN A 208 -18.51 -24.64 5.56
N LYS A 209 -19.66 -23.98 5.35
CA LYS A 209 -20.33 -23.89 4.04
C LYS A 209 -19.57 -23.08 2.99
N LEU A 210 -18.75 -22.11 3.42
CA LEU A 210 -17.85 -21.35 2.56
C LEU A 210 -16.55 -22.10 2.27
N GLY A 211 -16.38 -23.31 2.81
CA GLY A 211 -15.18 -24.13 2.61
C GLY A 211 -13.93 -23.48 3.22
N LEU A 212 -14.06 -22.67 4.27
CA LEU A 212 -12.96 -21.92 4.88
C LEU A 212 -12.38 -22.58 6.14
N MET A 213 -12.91 -23.74 6.53
CA MET A 213 -12.42 -24.52 7.67
C MET A 213 -11.54 -25.68 7.23
N SER A 214 -10.42 -25.91 7.91
CA SER A 214 -9.60 -27.09 7.70
C SER A 214 -10.21 -28.34 8.34
N ASN A 215 -9.81 -29.52 7.86
CA ASN A 215 -10.25 -30.78 8.45
C ASN A 215 -9.86 -30.91 9.92
N THR A 216 -8.68 -30.41 10.30
CA THR A 216 -8.23 -30.41 11.70
C THR A 216 -9.14 -29.55 12.59
N GLU A 217 -9.51 -28.34 12.15
CA GLU A 217 -10.43 -27.48 12.91
C GLU A 217 -11.81 -28.12 13.08
N ILE A 218 -12.32 -28.78 12.04
CA ILE A 218 -13.61 -29.49 12.10
C ILE A 218 -13.51 -30.65 13.09
N GLU A 219 -12.50 -31.51 12.96
CA GLU A 219 -12.30 -32.64 13.86
C GLU A 219 -12.12 -32.23 15.32
N ASP A 220 -11.36 -31.17 15.58
CA ASP A 220 -11.11 -30.66 16.93
C ASP A 220 -12.40 -30.13 17.55
N ILE A 221 -13.23 -29.40 16.79
CA ILE A 221 -14.54 -28.92 17.25
C ILE A 221 -15.50 -30.08 17.50
N THR A 222 -15.55 -31.07 16.61
CA THR A 222 -16.39 -32.27 16.79
C THR A 222 -15.95 -33.09 18.01
N LYS A 223 -14.65 -33.18 18.29
CA LYS A 223 -14.11 -33.90 19.46
C LYS A 223 -14.22 -33.11 20.77
N SER A 224 -14.07 -31.78 20.74
CA SER A 224 -14.11 -30.91 21.94
C SER A 224 -15.52 -30.66 22.46
N THR A 225 -16.51 -30.62 21.58
CA THR A 225 -17.93 -30.37 21.92
C THR A 225 -18.59 -31.53 22.65
N SER A 226 -18.11 -32.77 22.48
CA SER A 226 -18.70 -33.94 23.13
C SER A 226 -18.20 -34.22 24.56
N ASN A 227 -17.24 -33.49 25.15
CA ASN A 227 -16.56 -34.05 26.33
C ASN A 227 -16.27 -33.20 27.59
N THR A 228 -16.45 -31.87 27.66
CA THR A 228 -16.02 -31.21 28.93
C THR A 228 -16.79 -29.99 29.45
N LEU A 229 -17.30 -29.08 28.61
CA LEU A 229 -17.92 -27.85 29.11
C LEU A 229 -19.46 -27.92 29.20
N ALA A 230 -20.15 -28.28 28.11
CA ALA A 230 -21.57 -28.63 28.19
C ALA A 230 -21.81 -29.77 29.20
N LYS A 231 -20.79 -30.62 29.41
CA LYS A 231 -20.77 -31.69 30.43
C LYS A 231 -20.73 -31.25 31.89
N LYS A 232 -20.38 -30.00 32.19
CA LYS A 232 -20.26 -29.50 33.58
C LYS A 232 -21.30 -28.44 33.93
N LEU A 233 -22.15 -28.03 32.98
CA LEU A 233 -23.09 -26.91 33.13
C LEU A 233 -24.57 -27.32 33.19
N PHE A 234 -24.92 -28.53 32.77
CA PHE A 234 -26.30 -29.04 32.79
C PHE A 234 -26.45 -30.11 33.87
N ASP A 235 -27.11 -29.75 34.98
CA ASP A 235 -27.53 -30.69 36.02
C ASP A 235 -29.00 -31.05 35.81
N PHE A 236 -29.28 -32.35 35.70
CA PHE A 236 -30.64 -32.88 35.72
C PHE A 236 -30.95 -33.32 37.17
N THR A 237 -31.88 -32.66 37.86
CA THR A 237 -32.23 -33.04 39.24
C THR A 237 -33.61 -33.70 39.27
N THR A 238 -33.70 -34.92 39.79
CA THR A 238 -33.92 -35.08 41.25
C THR A 238 -32.82 -35.79 42.05
N ALA A 239 -31.78 -36.35 41.41
CA ALA A 239 -30.76 -37.14 42.11
C ALA A 239 -29.29 -36.67 41.96
N LYS A 240 -29.03 -35.43 41.52
CA LYS A 240 -27.66 -34.89 41.35
C LYS A 240 -26.73 -35.77 40.48
N ASN A 241 -27.29 -36.45 39.50
CA ASN A 241 -26.52 -37.26 38.55
C ASN A 241 -26.50 -36.55 37.19
N TYR A 242 -25.30 -36.50 36.60
CA TYR A 242 -25.08 -35.94 35.26
C TYR A 242 -25.53 -36.97 34.21
N TYR A 243 -26.40 -36.56 33.29
CA TYR A 243 -26.84 -37.35 32.15
C TYR A 243 -26.69 -36.53 30.87
N ASP A 244 -25.88 -36.99 29.92
CA ASP A 244 -25.88 -36.40 28.58
C ASP A 244 -27.14 -36.84 27.78
N LEU A 245 -27.35 -36.35 26.56
CA LEU A 245 -28.54 -36.72 25.77
C LEU A 245 -28.57 -38.23 25.46
N SER A 246 -27.42 -38.88 25.27
CA SER A 246 -27.33 -40.33 25.04
C SER A 246 -27.69 -41.09 26.31
N ASP A 247 -27.21 -40.64 27.46
CA ASP A 247 -27.55 -41.21 28.76
C ASP A 247 -29.02 -40.95 29.12
N THR A 248 -29.56 -39.79 28.75
CA THR A 248 -30.98 -39.45 28.90
C THR A 248 -31.85 -40.36 28.03
N LYS A 249 -31.45 -40.62 26.79
CA LYS A 249 -32.12 -41.61 25.92
C LYS A 249 -32.06 -43.01 26.53
N SER A 250 -30.89 -43.41 27.03
CA SER A 250 -30.69 -44.69 27.71
C SER A 250 -31.53 -44.82 28.98
N LEU A 251 -31.65 -43.73 29.74
CA LEU A 251 -32.48 -43.63 30.93
C LEU A 251 -33.97 -43.70 30.59
N LEU A 252 -34.43 -42.95 29.60
CA LEU A 252 -35.82 -43.02 29.14
C LEU A 252 -36.15 -44.40 28.56
N ALA A 253 -35.20 -45.04 27.87
CA ALA A 253 -35.37 -46.41 27.37
C ALA A 253 -35.52 -47.38 28.55
N LYS A 254 -34.70 -47.24 29.60
CA LYS A 254 -34.85 -48.00 30.85
C LYS A 254 -36.15 -47.69 31.59
N ILE A 255 -36.63 -46.46 31.59
CA ILE A 255 -37.92 -46.08 32.17
C ILE A 255 -39.06 -46.75 31.39
N LYS A 256 -39.00 -46.76 30.05
CA LYS A 256 -39.95 -47.47 29.17
C LYS A 256 -39.94 -48.97 29.46
N GLU A 257 -38.77 -49.58 29.63
CA GLU A 257 -38.65 -51.00 30.00
C GLU A 257 -39.24 -51.27 31.40
N TYR A 258 -38.85 -50.46 32.39
CA TYR A 258 -39.31 -50.55 33.77
C TYR A 258 -40.84 -50.41 33.91
N LYS A 259 -41.46 -49.49 33.17
CA LYS A 259 -42.92 -49.29 33.19
C LYS A 259 -43.69 -50.37 32.42
N ASN A 260 -43.03 -51.13 31.55
CA ASN A 260 -43.64 -52.23 30.81
C ASN A 260 -43.57 -53.59 31.56
N ASP A 261 -42.65 -53.75 32.52
CA ASP A 261 -42.53 -54.99 33.30
C ASP A 261 -43.28 -54.92 34.63
N SER A 262 -44.42 -55.63 34.72
CA SER A 262 -45.26 -55.67 35.91
C SER A 262 -44.61 -56.33 37.14
N SER A 263 -43.43 -56.93 36.99
CA SER A 263 -42.67 -57.58 38.06
C SER A 263 -41.53 -56.73 38.63
N ALA A 264 -41.23 -55.58 38.02
CA ALA A 264 -40.14 -54.71 38.45
C ALA A 264 -40.45 -53.99 39.77
N THR A 265 -39.50 -53.99 40.72
CA THR A 265 -39.60 -53.24 41.98
C THR A 265 -39.39 -51.75 41.77
N ALA A 266 -40.14 -50.93 42.51
CA ALA A 266 -40.12 -49.48 42.36
C ALA A 266 -38.71 -48.87 42.46
N ASN A 267 -38.27 -48.15 41.41
CA ASN A 267 -37.03 -47.40 41.44
C ASN A 267 -37.33 -45.91 41.62
N THR A 268 -36.99 -45.39 42.80
CA THR A 268 -37.27 -44.01 43.22
C THR A 268 -36.76 -42.99 42.21
N GLU A 269 -35.58 -43.19 41.61
CA GLU A 269 -35.01 -42.26 40.61
C GLU A 269 -35.84 -42.25 39.31
N TYR A 270 -36.35 -43.40 38.86
CA TYR A 270 -37.15 -43.49 37.63
C TYR A 270 -38.54 -42.93 37.82
N ASP A 271 -39.16 -43.19 38.97
CA ASP A 271 -40.50 -42.68 39.30
C ASP A 271 -40.51 -41.17 39.49
N GLU A 272 -39.47 -40.58 40.07
CA GLU A 272 -39.33 -39.13 40.18
C GLU A 272 -39.25 -38.44 38.81
N ILE A 273 -38.51 -39.01 37.87
CA ILE A 273 -38.39 -38.47 36.50
C ILE A 273 -39.71 -38.60 35.75
N VAL A 274 -40.39 -39.74 35.90
CA VAL A 274 -41.74 -39.94 35.34
C VAL A 274 -42.72 -38.93 35.94
N SER A 275 -42.67 -38.69 37.25
CA SER A 275 -43.51 -37.69 37.92
C SER A 275 -43.20 -36.28 37.46
N TYR A 276 -41.93 -35.93 37.24
CA TYR A 276 -41.53 -34.64 36.70
C TYR A 276 -42.11 -34.42 35.28
N ILE A 277 -41.93 -35.41 34.40
CA ILE A 277 -42.48 -35.38 33.04
C ILE A 277 -44.01 -35.27 33.05
N ALA A 278 -44.67 -36.03 33.93
CA ALA A 278 -46.12 -36.02 34.05
C ALA A 278 -46.68 -34.75 34.72
N SER A 279 -45.88 -34.05 35.53
CA SER A 279 -46.30 -32.82 36.22
C SER A 279 -46.33 -31.59 35.31
N ASP A 280 -45.71 -31.68 34.13
CA ASP A 280 -45.58 -30.59 33.17
C ASP A 280 -45.95 -31.08 31.76
N THR A 281 -47.22 -31.46 31.60
CA THR A 281 -47.76 -32.01 30.35
C THR A 281 -47.70 -31.02 29.19
N ASP A 282 -47.69 -29.72 29.49
CA ASP A 282 -47.57 -28.66 28.49
C ASP A 282 -46.16 -28.64 27.89
N LYS A 283 -45.13 -28.93 28.69
CA LYS A 283 -43.73 -28.98 28.26
C LYS A 283 -43.37 -30.30 27.57
N PHE A 284 -43.79 -31.43 28.12
CA PHE A 284 -43.34 -32.75 27.65
C PHE A 284 -44.35 -33.49 26.77
N GLY A 285 -45.62 -33.10 26.83
CA GLY A 285 -46.74 -33.86 26.28
C GLY A 285 -47.17 -34.99 27.23
N ALA A 286 -48.39 -35.50 27.06
CA ALA A 286 -48.83 -36.69 27.78
C ALA A 286 -48.04 -37.91 27.25
N VAL A 287 -47.34 -38.61 28.14
CA VAL A 287 -46.50 -39.77 27.77
C VAL A 287 -47.16 -41.05 28.25
N ASP A 288 -47.53 -41.91 27.30
CA ASP A 288 -47.86 -43.31 27.60
C ASP A 288 -46.59 -44.17 27.46
N TRP A 289 -45.95 -44.45 28.60
CA TRP A 289 -44.72 -45.23 28.67
C TRP A 289 -44.84 -46.65 28.12
N SER A 290 -46.07 -47.18 28.02
CA SER A 290 -46.30 -48.53 27.49
C SER A 290 -46.26 -48.61 25.97
N THR A 291 -46.58 -47.49 25.29
CA THR A 291 -46.78 -47.44 23.84
C THR A 291 -45.89 -46.44 23.10
N ILE A 292 -45.11 -45.62 23.81
CA ILE A 292 -44.20 -44.61 23.22
C ILE A 292 -43.21 -45.22 22.20
N SER A 293 -43.09 -44.61 21.02
CA SER A 293 -42.15 -45.04 19.95
C SER A 293 -40.69 -44.67 20.27
N GLU A 294 -39.70 -45.24 19.56
CA GLU A 294 -38.29 -44.87 19.74
C GLU A 294 -38.00 -43.41 19.32
N ASP A 295 -38.68 -42.93 18.27
CA ASP A 295 -38.56 -41.54 17.79
C ASP A 295 -39.18 -40.55 18.78
N ASP A 296 -40.33 -40.89 19.36
CA ASP A 296 -40.98 -40.06 20.39
C ASP A 296 -40.20 -40.09 21.70
N LEU A 297 -39.59 -41.22 22.05
CA LEU A 297 -38.71 -41.34 23.20
C LEU A 297 -37.43 -40.51 23.02
N SER A 298 -36.87 -40.49 21.82
CA SER A 298 -35.74 -39.63 21.45
C SER A 298 -36.14 -38.14 21.50
N THR A 299 -37.34 -37.80 21.04
CA THR A 299 -37.89 -36.44 21.10
C THR A 299 -38.14 -36.01 22.56
N LEU A 300 -38.68 -36.90 23.38
CA LEU A 300 -38.89 -36.68 24.81
C LEU A 300 -37.55 -36.52 25.55
N ALA A 301 -36.53 -37.32 25.20
CA ALA A 301 -35.18 -37.17 25.74
C ALA A 301 -34.60 -35.78 25.44
N THR A 302 -34.81 -35.28 24.22
CA THR A 302 -34.39 -33.92 23.84
C THR A 302 -35.15 -32.85 24.62
N LYS A 303 -36.48 -32.97 24.75
CA LYS A 303 -37.29 -32.03 25.55
C LYS A 303 -36.85 -32.03 27.03
N LEU A 304 -36.58 -33.21 27.58
CA LEU A 304 -36.13 -33.41 28.96
C LEU A 304 -34.73 -32.86 29.19
N TYR A 305 -33.80 -33.13 28.27
CA TYR A 305 -32.45 -32.56 28.29
C TYR A 305 -32.49 -31.03 28.21
N ASN A 306 -33.31 -30.47 27.33
CA ASN A 306 -33.52 -29.01 27.18
C ASN A 306 -34.30 -28.38 28.34
N SER A 307 -34.87 -29.19 29.25
CA SER A 307 -35.65 -28.72 30.40
C SER A 307 -34.84 -28.53 31.67
N ALA A 308 -33.59 -29.02 31.69
CA ALA A 308 -32.68 -28.94 32.82
C ALA A 308 -32.27 -27.49 33.14
N THR A 309 -32.09 -27.18 34.43
CA THR A 309 -31.66 -25.87 34.95
C THR A 309 -30.18 -25.88 35.35
N TYR A 310 -29.46 -24.77 35.10
CA TYR A 310 -28.11 -24.52 35.59
C TYR A 310 -28.10 -24.49 37.14
N ASP A 311 -27.45 -25.45 37.80
CA ASP A 311 -27.18 -25.38 39.24
C ASP A 311 -25.73 -24.97 39.48
N THR A 312 -25.49 -23.79 40.04
CA THR A 312 -24.16 -23.46 40.54
C THR A 312 -24.11 -22.78 41.92
N THR A 313 -25.17 -22.74 42.75
CA THR A 313 -25.10 -22.44 44.23
C THR A 313 -26.43 -22.08 44.95
N GLY A 314 -27.61 -22.30 44.38
CA GLY A 314 -28.86 -22.09 45.14
C GLY A 314 -29.42 -20.66 45.15
N THR A 315 -29.08 -19.85 44.14
CA THR A 315 -29.98 -18.76 43.71
C THR A 315 -30.64 -19.24 42.43
N LYS A 316 -31.98 -19.32 42.41
CA LYS A 316 -32.73 -19.72 41.22
C LYS A 316 -32.26 -18.86 40.04
N SER A 317 -31.61 -19.44 39.04
CA SER A 317 -31.50 -18.80 37.73
C SER A 317 -32.92 -18.60 37.23
N THR A 318 -33.42 -17.37 37.31
CA THR A 318 -34.62 -16.98 36.57
C THR A 318 -34.29 -17.16 35.10
N ALA A 319 -35.16 -17.85 34.35
CA ALA A 319 -35.01 -18.08 32.92
C ALA A 319 -34.37 -16.88 32.20
N ILE A 320 -33.29 -17.12 31.44
CA ILE A 320 -32.54 -16.07 30.75
C ILE A 320 -33.51 -15.12 30.06
N THR A 321 -33.63 -13.91 30.57
CA THR A 321 -34.56 -12.91 30.05
C THR A 321 -33.97 -12.30 28.79
N ARG A 322 -34.82 -11.98 27.82
CA ARG A 322 -34.37 -11.33 26.59
C ARG A 322 -34.86 -9.89 26.60
N THR A 323 -33.98 -8.99 26.18
CA THR A 323 -34.23 -7.56 26.07
C THR A 323 -34.53 -7.21 24.61
N LEU A 324 -35.77 -6.81 24.34
CA LEU A 324 -36.15 -6.23 23.06
C LEU A 324 -35.77 -4.76 23.06
N LYS A 325 -34.91 -4.34 22.12
CA LYS A 325 -34.59 -2.93 21.90
C LYS A 325 -35.10 -2.49 20.55
N PHE A 326 -35.78 -1.36 20.51
CA PHE A 326 -36.29 -0.80 19.27
C PHE A 326 -36.41 0.72 19.38
N SER A 327 -36.45 1.36 18.21
CA SER A 327 -36.61 2.80 18.12
C SER A 327 -37.94 3.17 17.48
N VAL A 328 -38.53 4.25 17.95
CA VAL A 328 -39.75 4.84 17.37
C VAL A 328 -39.45 6.28 16.97
N GLY A 329 -39.84 6.67 15.74
CA GLY A 329 -39.53 7.97 15.13
C GLY A 329 -38.29 7.96 14.21
N GLU A 330 -38.02 9.08 13.55
CA GLU A 330 -36.88 9.30 12.64
C GLU A 330 -36.25 10.68 12.90
N GLY A 331 -34.95 10.84 12.59
CA GLY A 331 -34.24 12.11 12.75
C GLY A 331 -34.02 12.51 14.22
N ASP A 332 -34.13 13.81 14.51
CA ASP A 332 -33.87 14.39 15.84
C ASP A 332 -34.92 14.01 16.91
N ASP A 333 -36.07 13.45 16.50
CA ASP A 333 -37.17 13.03 17.38
C ASP A 333 -37.13 11.51 17.71
N LYS A 334 -36.06 10.81 17.34
CA LYS A 334 -35.89 9.36 17.57
C LYS A 334 -35.81 9.04 19.07
N LYS A 335 -36.71 8.19 19.57
CA LYS A 335 -36.67 7.64 20.93
C LYS A 335 -36.32 6.14 20.92
N GLU A 336 -35.54 5.70 21.92
CA GLU A 336 -35.10 4.31 22.08
C GLU A 336 -35.82 3.65 23.27
N TYR A 337 -36.31 2.43 23.07
CA TYR A 337 -37.07 1.67 24.06
C TYR A 337 -36.40 0.31 24.33
N SER A 338 -36.58 -0.23 25.54
CA SER A 338 -35.96 -1.49 25.98
C SER A 338 -36.86 -2.26 26.94
N PHE A 339 -37.20 -3.51 26.58
CA PHE A 339 -38.09 -4.37 27.37
C PHE A 339 -37.42 -5.70 27.69
N GLN A 340 -37.21 -5.99 28.96
CA GLN A 340 -36.59 -7.25 29.42
C GLN A 340 -37.66 -8.20 29.96
N LYS A 341 -37.95 -9.28 29.23
CA LYS A 341 -38.95 -10.29 29.60
C LYS A 341 -38.46 -11.70 29.23
N ASN A 342 -38.83 -12.69 30.03
CA ASN A 342 -38.77 -14.10 29.63
C ASN A 342 -39.93 -14.41 28.67
N LEU A 343 -39.96 -15.62 28.10
CA LEU A 343 -41.02 -15.99 27.13
C LEU A 343 -42.42 -15.81 27.73
N ASP A 344 -42.64 -16.24 28.98
CA ASP A 344 -43.94 -16.11 29.64
C ASP A 344 -44.30 -14.65 29.94
N GLY A 345 -43.33 -13.83 30.35
CA GLY A 345 -43.52 -12.40 30.57
C GLY A 345 -43.82 -11.62 29.29
N TRP A 346 -43.43 -12.12 28.11
CA TRP A 346 -43.89 -11.59 26.82
C TRP A 346 -45.34 -11.95 26.56
N LYS A 347 -45.79 -13.16 26.89
CA LYS A 347 -47.20 -13.54 26.76
C LYS A 347 -48.09 -12.66 27.64
N GLU A 348 -47.69 -12.46 28.89
CA GLU A 348 -48.38 -11.57 29.84
C GLU A 348 -48.46 -10.14 29.29
N LEU A 349 -47.33 -9.60 28.81
CA LEU A 349 -47.29 -8.24 28.26
C LEU A 349 -48.17 -8.09 27.01
N LEU A 350 -48.17 -9.07 26.10
CA LEU A 350 -48.97 -9.05 24.88
C LEU A 350 -50.47 -9.24 25.15
N ALA A 351 -50.84 -10.00 26.18
CA ALA A 351 -52.24 -10.17 26.57
C ALA A 351 -52.86 -8.84 27.04
N GLU A 352 -52.04 -7.94 27.57
CA GLU A 352 -52.46 -6.64 28.11
C GLU A 352 -52.15 -5.45 27.18
N ILE A 353 -51.47 -5.67 26.05
CA ILE A 353 -50.94 -4.61 25.17
C ILE A 353 -52.03 -3.88 24.36
N GLY A 354 -53.14 -4.56 24.06
CA GLY A 354 -54.15 -4.10 23.09
C GLY A 354 -54.76 -2.74 23.45
N ASP A 355 -55.31 -2.63 24.66
CA ASP A 355 -55.99 -1.41 25.14
C ASP A 355 -55.10 -0.51 26.01
N SER A 356 -53.79 -0.80 26.10
CA SER A 356 -52.88 -0.02 26.95
C SER A 356 -52.73 1.42 26.45
N THR A 357 -52.76 2.36 27.39
CA THR A 357 -52.50 3.79 27.18
C THR A 357 -51.12 4.23 27.67
N ASP A 358 -50.30 3.30 28.16
CA ASP A 358 -48.93 3.57 28.61
C ASP A 358 -48.03 3.91 27.40
N GLU A 359 -47.31 5.03 27.48
CA GLU A 359 -46.54 5.58 26.35
C GLU A 359 -45.48 4.58 25.83
N ASP A 360 -44.85 3.80 26.71
CA ASP A 360 -43.83 2.81 26.35
C ASP A 360 -44.49 1.57 25.71
N VAL A 361 -45.63 1.15 26.24
CA VAL A 361 -46.40 0.01 25.71
C VAL A 361 -47.05 0.34 24.36
N VAL A 362 -47.50 1.58 24.16
CA VAL A 362 -48.00 2.08 22.87
C VAL A 362 -46.88 2.12 21.83
N ALA A 363 -45.68 2.60 22.22
CA ALA A 363 -44.50 2.57 21.35
C ALA A 363 -44.10 1.14 20.95
N LEU A 364 -44.18 0.19 21.89
CA LEU A 364 -43.99 -1.23 21.64
C LEU A 364 -45.04 -1.77 20.66
N ARG A 365 -46.32 -1.47 20.87
CA ARG A 365 -47.42 -1.88 19.98
C ARG A 365 -47.20 -1.40 18.54
N ASP A 366 -46.80 -0.13 18.36
CA ASP A 366 -46.54 0.46 17.05
C ASP A 366 -45.32 -0.17 16.36
N TYR A 367 -44.25 -0.43 17.12
CA TYR A 367 -43.10 -1.18 16.63
C TYR A 367 -43.48 -2.60 16.20
N LEU A 368 -44.28 -3.29 17.01
CA LEU A 368 -44.71 -4.66 16.73
C LEU A 368 -45.61 -4.72 15.49
N ASN A 369 -46.53 -3.77 15.34
CA ASN A 369 -47.32 -3.61 14.11
C ASN A 369 -46.39 -3.42 12.90
N LYS A 370 -45.44 -2.49 12.94
CA LYS A 370 -44.54 -2.25 11.80
C LYS A 370 -43.60 -3.43 11.49
N THR A 371 -43.20 -4.17 12.52
CA THR A 371 -42.14 -5.19 12.42
C THR A 371 -42.69 -6.60 12.19
N PHE A 372 -43.90 -6.90 12.65
CA PHE A 372 -44.48 -8.25 12.64
C PHE A 372 -45.86 -8.36 11.98
N ALA A 373 -46.46 -7.27 11.47
CA ALA A 373 -47.76 -7.31 10.78
C ALA A 373 -47.80 -8.18 9.50
N GLY A 374 -46.64 -8.61 8.98
CA GLY A 374 -46.54 -9.57 7.88
C GLY A 374 -46.07 -10.97 8.27
N GLU A 375 -45.85 -11.25 9.56
CA GLU A 375 -45.09 -12.42 10.04
C GLU A 375 -45.82 -13.35 11.02
N VAL A 376 -47.07 -13.07 11.39
CA VAL A 376 -47.83 -13.95 12.29
C VAL A 376 -48.45 -15.10 11.48
N TYR A 377 -47.87 -16.29 11.60
CA TYR A 377 -48.29 -17.48 10.88
C TYR A 377 -48.50 -18.68 11.82
N LYS A 378 -49.54 -19.49 11.59
CA LYS A 378 -49.63 -20.88 12.09
C LYS A 378 -49.22 -21.83 10.99
N THR A 379 -48.50 -22.89 11.33
CA THR A 379 -48.33 -24.03 10.43
C THR A 379 -49.18 -25.20 10.89
N GLU A 380 -49.94 -25.80 9.97
CA GLU A 380 -50.66 -27.05 10.21
C GLU A 380 -50.21 -28.09 9.20
N THR A 381 -49.96 -29.30 9.69
CA THR A 381 -49.61 -30.43 8.81
C THR A 381 -50.89 -31.11 8.37
N THR A 382 -51.10 -31.15 7.06
CA THR A 382 -52.21 -31.87 6.43
C THR A 382 -51.65 -32.98 5.55
N ASP A 383 -52.51 -33.88 5.09
CA ASP A 383 -52.14 -34.96 4.15
C ASP A 383 -51.57 -34.45 2.81
N ALA A 384 -51.67 -33.14 2.53
CA ALA A 384 -51.13 -32.46 1.35
C ALA A 384 -49.84 -31.64 1.62
N GLY A 385 -49.31 -31.66 2.85
CA GLY A 385 -48.13 -30.90 3.27
C GLY A 385 -48.42 -29.83 4.33
N ILE A 386 -47.41 -29.02 4.66
CA ILE A 386 -47.48 -27.95 5.66
C ILE A 386 -48.22 -26.74 5.08
N GLN A 387 -49.41 -26.43 5.61
CA GLN A 387 -50.13 -25.18 5.31
C GLN A 387 -49.66 -24.06 6.24
N VAL A 388 -49.58 -22.84 5.69
CA VAL A 388 -49.20 -21.61 6.41
C VAL A 388 -50.45 -20.70 6.46
N LEU A 389 -51.03 -20.54 7.65
CA LEU A 389 -52.18 -19.67 7.90
C LEU A 389 -51.69 -18.30 8.35
N LYS A 390 -51.96 -17.25 7.57
CA LYS A 390 -51.69 -15.84 7.89
C LYS A 390 -52.74 -15.30 8.86
N PHE A 391 -52.33 -14.58 9.89
CA PHE A 391 -53.24 -13.81 10.74
C PHE A 391 -53.03 -12.31 10.53
N GLY A 392 -54.06 -11.61 10.05
CA GLY A 392 -54.08 -10.17 9.77
C GLY A 392 -54.42 -9.81 8.31
N THR A 393 -54.93 -8.60 8.11
CA THR A 393 -55.13 -7.96 6.80
C THR A 393 -54.12 -6.83 6.59
N ASP A 394 -53.54 -6.74 5.40
CA ASP A 394 -52.65 -5.68 4.89
C ASP A 394 -52.25 -4.56 5.88
N GLY A 395 -51.26 -4.84 6.73
CA GLY A 395 -50.41 -3.82 7.37
C GLY A 395 -50.46 -3.68 8.89
N GLU A 396 -51.38 -4.31 9.62
CA GLU A 396 -51.49 -4.18 11.10
C GLU A 396 -51.84 -5.51 11.78
N ILE A 397 -51.41 -5.68 13.06
CA ILE A 397 -51.75 -6.84 13.90
C ILE A 397 -53.14 -6.59 14.53
N ASP A 398 -54.06 -7.56 14.42
CA ASP A 398 -55.33 -7.51 15.15
C ASP A 398 -55.13 -7.93 16.61
N TRP A 399 -54.86 -6.94 17.47
CA TRP A 399 -54.63 -7.15 18.90
C TRP A 399 -55.84 -7.71 19.65
N SER A 400 -57.06 -7.48 19.15
CA SER A 400 -58.29 -8.01 19.77
C SER A 400 -58.46 -9.50 19.52
N GLU A 401 -58.01 -9.99 18.36
CA GLU A 401 -57.99 -11.41 18.02
C GLU A 401 -56.86 -12.16 18.72
N ILE A 402 -55.66 -11.55 18.80
CA ILE A 402 -54.50 -12.17 19.45
C ILE A 402 -54.72 -12.30 20.96
N ALA A 403 -55.26 -11.26 21.62
CA ALA A 403 -55.48 -11.28 23.07
C ALA A 403 -56.48 -12.37 23.52
N GLY A 404 -57.38 -12.82 22.63
CA GLY A 404 -58.38 -13.85 22.91
C GLY A 404 -57.96 -15.30 22.62
N ASP A 405 -56.75 -15.53 22.07
CA ASP A 405 -56.29 -16.83 21.58
C ASP A 405 -54.89 -17.17 22.12
N SER A 406 -54.83 -18.14 23.03
CA SER A 406 -53.59 -18.53 23.73
C SER A 406 -52.49 -19.01 22.78
N ASP A 407 -52.86 -19.68 21.69
CA ASP A 407 -51.88 -20.22 20.74
C ASP A 407 -51.27 -19.11 19.89
N LYS A 408 -52.05 -18.07 19.57
CA LYS A 408 -51.57 -16.88 18.84
C LYS A 408 -50.70 -15.99 19.72
N LEU A 409 -51.10 -15.80 20.99
CA LEU A 409 -50.27 -15.13 22.00
C LEU A 409 -48.94 -15.84 22.19
N GLU A 410 -48.96 -17.17 22.31
CA GLU A 410 -47.76 -18.00 22.41
C GLU A 410 -46.86 -17.85 21.18
N ALA A 411 -47.43 -17.88 19.98
CA ALA A 411 -46.68 -17.76 18.73
C ALA A 411 -46.03 -16.37 18.59
N LEU A 412 -46.77 -15.29 18.85
CA LEU A 412 -46.23 -13.93 18.79
C LEU A 412 -45.22 -13.68 19.93
N ALA A 413 -45.48 -14.16 21.14
CA ALA A 413 -44.53 -14.09 22.25
C ALA A 413 -43.24 -14.83 21.92
N LYS A 414 -43.31 -16.03 21.32
CA LYS A 414 -42.14 -16.77 20.84
C LYS A 414 -41.38 -15.99 19.77
N GLN A 415 -42.08 -15.36 18.83
CA GLN A 415 -41.44 -14.53 17.81
C GLN A 415 -40.74 -13.31 18.41
N ILE A 416 -41.41 -12.55 19.27
CA ILE A 416 -40.81 -11.37 19.93
C ILE A 416 -39.66 -11.77 20.85
N TYR A 417 -39.85 -12.82 21.66
CA TYR A 417 -38.81 -13.38 22.50
C TYR A 417 -37.61 -13.83 21.64
N SER A 418 -37.84 -14.50 20.51
CA SER A 418 -36.77 -14.90 19.57
C SER A 418 -36.06 -13.72 18.89
N LYS A 419 -36.74 -12.57 18.71
CA LYS A 419 -36.17 -11.32 18.17
C LYS A 419 -35.55 -10.40 19.23
N SER A 420 -35.57 -10.79 20.51
CA SER A 420 -35.01 -10.04 21.64
C SER A 420 -33.56 -10.47 21.97
N THR A 421 -32.68 -9.52 22.28
CA THR A 421 -31.27 -9.80 22.65
C THR A 421 -31.15 -10.47 24.00
N TYR A 422 -30.22 -11.42 24.16
CA TYR A 422 -29.90 -11.95 25.48
C TYR A 422 -29.26 -10.83 26.33
N ASP A 423 -29.90 -10.49 27.45
CA ASP A 423 -29.31 -9.58 28.43
C ASP A 423 -28.80 -10.39 29.61
N ILE A 424 -27.59 -10.91 29.43
CA ILE A 424 -26.83 -11.63 30.45
C ILE A 424 -26.04 -10.67 31.34
N SER A 425 -26.01 -9.38 31.02
CA SER A 425 -25.19 -8.39 31.74
C SER A 425 -25.65 -8.19 33.19
N ASN A 426 -26.92 -8.47 33.47
CA ASN A 426 -27.53 -8.43 34.80
C ASN A 426 -27.73 -9.82 35.42
N ASP A 427 -27.34 -10.90 34.73
CA ASP A 427 -27.42 -12.26 35.28
C ASP A 427 -26.28 -12.49 36.29
N ALA A 428 -26.65 -12.81 37.53
CA ALA A 428 -25.68 -12.96 38.61
C ALA A 428 -24.66 -14.08 38.33
N THR A 429 -25.07 -15.15 37.65
CA THR A 429 -24.22 -16.28 37.27
C THR A 429 -23.25 -15.85 36.17
N TYR A 430 -23.73 -15.10 35.17
CA TYR A 430 -22.88 -14.54 34.12
C TYR A 430 -21.84 -13.58 34.69
N GLN A 431 -22.22 -12.68 35.60
CA GLN A 431 -21.28 -11.74 36.23
C GLN A 431 -20.22 -12.47 37.06
N GLU A 432 -20.60 -13.52 37.79
CA GLU A 432 -19.68 -14.35 38.58
C GLU A 432 -18.69 -15.11 37.69
N ILE A 433 -19.18 -15.81 36.66
CA ILE A 433 -18.33 -16.50 35.68
C ILE A 433 -17.41 -15.51 34.94
N SER A 434 -17.95 -14.35 34.56
CA SER A 434 -17.20 -13.31 33.87
C SER A 434 -16.03 -12.80 34.68
N LYS A 435 -16.29 -12.49 35.94
CA LYS A 435 -15.27 -12.03 36.87
C LYS A 435 -14.18 -13.08 37.03
N SER A 436 -14.57 -14.33 37.28
CA SER A 436 -13.62 -15.43 37.49
C SER A 436 -12.73 -15.71 36.29
N ILE A 437 -13.28 -15.71 35.08
CA ILE A 437 -12.53 -15.96 33.86
C ILE A 437 -11.56 -14.81 33.56
N ASN A 438 -11.99 -13.56 33.75
CA ASN A 438 -11.15 -12.38 33.49
C ASN A 438 -9.98 -12.29 34.48
N GLU A 439 -10.18 -12.60 35.76
CA GLU A 439 -9.11 -12.58 36.76
C GLU A 439 -8.01 -13.61 36.47
N ILE A 440 -8.37 -14.84 36.09
CA ILE A 440 -7.40 -15.90 35.72
C ILE A 440 -6.59 -15.49 34.49
N ARG A 441 -7.29 -14.99 33.47
CA ARG A 441 -6.72 -14.51 32.22
C ARG A 441 -5.71 -13.39 32.44
N ASP A 442 -6.11 -12.34 33.17
CA ASP A 442 -5.29 -11.14 33.36
C ASP A 442 -3.98 -11.51 34.07
N GLY A 443 -4.02 -12.50 34.98
CA GLY A 443 -2.82 -13.10 35.57
C GLY A 443 -1.90 -13.76 34.54
N TYR A 444 -2.45 -14.58 33.62
CA TYR A 444 -1.65 -15.22 32.57
C TYR A 444 -1.07 -14.22 31.55
N VAL A 445 -1.83 -13.19 31.16
CA VAL A 445 -1.38 -12.12 30.26
C VAL A 445 -0.23 -11.33 30.89
N ALA A 446 -0.37 -10.92 32.15
CA ALA A 446 0.69 -10.20 32.86
C ALA A 446 2.02 -10.99 32.88
N VAL A 447 1.95 -12.32 33.05
CA VAL A 447 3.13 -13.19 33.02
C VAL A 447 3.76 -13.23 31.63
N ALA A 448 2.95 -13.28 30.56
CA ALA A 448 3.42 -13.28 29.19
C ALA A 448 4.09 -11.95 28.80
N GLU A 449 3.49 -10.81 29.15
CA GLU A 449 4.06 -9.47 28.92
C GLU A 449 5.39 -9.29 29.66
N ALA A 450 5.45 -9.73 30.92
CA ALA A 450 6.69 -9.69 31.68
C ALA A 450 7.80 -10.55 31.02
N LYS A 451 7.44 -11.67 30.38
CA LYS A 451 8.41 -12.52 29.64
C LYS A 451 8.92 -11.88 28.37
N ALA A 452 8.11 -11.08 27.69
CA ALA A 452 8.44 -10.45 26.41
C ALA A 452 9.41 -9.26 26.54
N LEU A 453 9.64 -8.77 27.76
CA LEU A 453 10.56 -7.66 27.99
C LEU A 453 12.01 -8.01 27.57
N PRO A 454 12.76 -7.04 27.02
CA PRO A 454 14.18 -7.21 26.71
C PRO A 454 14.98 -7.70 27.93
N ALA A 455 16.07 -8.43 27.68
CA ALA A 455 16.93 -8.97 28.72
C ALA A 455 18.42 -8.95 28.30
N THR A 456 18.81 -7.93 27.54
CA THR A 456 20.15 -7.81 26.96
C THR A 456 21.12 -7.08 27.88
N THR A 457 20.61 -6.21 28.75
CA THR A 457 21.41 -5.48 29.76
C THR A 457 21.07 -5.91 31.19
N SER A 458 21.98 -5.66 32.13
CA SER A 458 21.77 -5.97 33.56
C SER A 458 20.56 -5.23 34.16
N GLU A 459 20.26 -4.04 33.67
CA GLU A 459 19.12 -3.22 34.10
C GLU A 459 17.79 -3.77 33.54
N GLU A 460 17.79 -4.18 32.27
CA GLU A 460 16.66 -4.88 31.64
C GLU A 460 16.33 -6.20 32.33
N ILE A 461 17.34 -6.99 32.72
CA ILE A 461 17.16 -8.24 33.45
C ILE A 461 16.50 -7.99 34.83
N ALA A 462 16.89 -6.93 35.53
CA ALA A 462 16.30 -6.57 36.82
C ALA A 462 14.84 -6.14 36.68
N ILE A 463 14.52 -5.30 35.68
CA ILE A 463 13.15 -4.86 35.38
C ILE A 463 12.26 -6.05 35.00
N ARG A 464 12.77 -6.93 34.12
CA ARG A 464 12.08 -8.14 33.70
C ARG A 464 11.77 -9.07 34.88
N SER A 465 12.74 -9.25 35.78
CA SER A 465 12.58 -10.11 36.95
C SER A 465 11.55 -9.57 37.94
N ALA A 466 11.56 -8.26 38.21
CA ALA A 466 10.59 -7.62 39.10
C ALA A 466 9.16 -7.69 38.53
N LYS A 467 8.99 -7.43 37.22
CA LYS A 467 7.69 -7.57 36.55
C LYS A 467 7.22 -9.03 36.51
N MET A 468 8.13 -9.98 36.36
CA MET A 468 7.78 -11.42 36.41
C MET A 468 7.19 -11.80 37.76
N GLN A 469 7.81 -11.34 38.83
CA GLN A 469 7.38 -11.66 40.19
C GLN A 469 5.99 -11.10 40.48
N ALA A 470 5.76 -9.83 40.17
CA ALA A 470 4.45 -9.19 40.35
C ALA A 470 3.35 -9.87 39.52
N ALA A 471 3.65 -10.23 38.27
CA ALA A 471 2.72 -10.94 37.41
C ALA A 471 2.39 -12.35 37.93
N GLN A 472 3.37 -13.06 38.47
CA GLN A 472 3.15 -14.40 39.04
C GLN A 472 2.31 -14.33 40.31
N GLU A 473 2.53 -13.34 41.19
CA GLU A 473 1.71 -13.12 42.37
C GLU A 473 0.24 -12.81 42.03
N GLN A 474 0.01 -12.03 40.97
CA GLN A 474 -1.33 -11.76 40.44
C GLN A 474 -2.03 -13.03 39.96
N LEU A 475 -1.33 -13.88 39.20
CA LEU A 475 -1.86 -15.16 38.73
C LEU A 475 -2.14 -16.11 39.90
N ASP A 476 -1.23 -16.21 40.87
CA ASP A 476 -1.39 -17.09 42.03
C ASP A 476 -2.59 -16.65 42.89
N ALA A 477 -2.80 -15.34 43.06
CA ALA A 477 -3.97 -14.81 43.76
C ALA A 477 -5.28 -15.13 43.04
N ALA A 478 -5.33 -14.97 41.71
CA ALA A 478 -6.50 -15.33 40.91
C ALA A 478 -6.83 -16.83 40.98
N LEU A 479 -5.80 -17.69 41.03
CA LEU A 479 -5.94 -19.15 41.13
C LEU A 479 -6.25 -19.64 42.56
N ALA A 480 -6.04 -18.80 43.57
CA ALA A 480 -6.38 -19.12 44.97
C ALA A 480 -7.88 -18.94 45.27
N ASP A 481 -8.62 -18.17 44.46
CA ASP A 481 -10.06 -17.97 44.62
C ASP A 481 -10.83 -19.28 44.26
N PRO A 482 -11.60 -19.87 45.20
CA PRO A 482 -12.36 -21.11 44.95
C PRO A 482 -13.39 -21.02 43.84
N THR A 483 -13.95 -19.84 43.57
CA THR A 483 -14.88 -19.60 42.46
C THR A 483 -14.15 -19.65 41.12
N ASN A 484 -12.91 -19.15 41.09
CA ASN A 484 -12.03 -19.19 39.92
C ASN A 484 -11.50 -20.61 39.65
N GLN A 485 -11.21 -21.38 40.70
CA GLN A 485 -10.74 -22.78 40.59
C GLN A 485 -11.70 -23.70 39.83
N LYS A 486 -13.02 -23.46 39.90
CA LYS A 486 -14.03 -24.23 39.15
C LYS A 486 -13.89 -24.05 37.63
N TRP A 487 -13.45 -22.88 37.19
CA TRP A 487 -13.26 -22.50 35.78
C TRP A 487 -11.82 -22.67 35.30
N LYS A 488 -10.87 -22.83 36.23
CA LYS A 488 -9.45 -23.05 35.99
C LYS A 488 -9.21 -24.17 34.99
N GLU A 489 -9.73 -25.38 35.21
CA GLU A 489 -9.51 -26.52 34.31
C GLU A 489 -10.02 -26.26 32.88
N TYR A 490 -11.14 -25.54 32.74
CA TYR A 490 -11.68 -25.18 31.43
C TYR A 490 -10.76 -24.20 30.71
N VAL A 491 -10.32 -23.16 31.42
CA VAL A 491 -9.37 -22.17 30.94
C VAL A 491 -8.05 -22.83 30.54
N GLU A 492 -7.55 -23.71 31.39
CA GLU A 492 -6.32 -24.46 31.21
C GLU A 492 -6.41 -25.53 30.10
N THR A 493 -7.57 -26.14 29.88
CA THR A 493 -7.74 -27.17 28.83
C THR A 493 -8.01 -26.57 27.46
N ASN A 494 -8.79 -25.50 27.38
CA ASN A 494 -9.24 -24.92 26.10
C ASN A 494 -8.39 -23.71 25.67
N PHE A 495 -7.74 -23.06 26.63
CA PHE A 495 -6.84 -21.93 26.40
C PHE A 495 -5.40 -22.21 26.90
N GLY A 496 -5.18 -23.41 27.47
CA GLY A 496 -3.87 -24.01 27.69
C GLY A 496 -3.28 -23.84 29.10
N VAL A 497 -2.79 -24.93 29.69
CA VAL A 497 -1.77 -24.94 30.77
C VAL A 497 -0.45 -25.17 30.07
N LYS A 498 0.34 -24.13 29.77
CA LYS A 498 1.81 -24.28 29.75
C LYS A 498 2.59 -22.99 29.51
N ASN A 499 3.14 -22.57 30.62
CA ASN A 499 4.49 -22.06 30.78
C ASN A 499 5.56 -22.94 30.06
N SER A 500 5.92 -22.66 28.79
CA SER A 500 7.28 -22.86 28.24
C SER A 500 7.37 -22.51 26.74
N ALA A 501 8.23 -21.54 26.40
CA ALA A 501 8.53 -21.02 25.07
C ALA A 501 7.37 -20.27 24.38
N TYR A 502 7.69 -19.06 23.91
CA TYR A 502 6.77 -18.14 23.24
C TYR A 502 6.37 -18.72 21.87
N ASP A 503 5.35 -19.58 21.87
CA ASP A 503 4.70 -20.04 20.65
C ASP A 503 3.58 -19.05 20.29
N SER A 504 3.64 -18.50 19.08
CA SER A 504 2.71 -17.48 18.57
C SER A 504 1.28 -17.99 18.44
N SER A 505 1.07 -19.30 18.56
CA SER A 505 -0.26 -19.90 18.67
C SER A 505 -0.99 -19.52 19.96
N TYR A 506 -0.28 -19.12 21.02
CA TYR A 506 -0.86 -18.76 22.32
C TYR A 506 -1.32 -17.30 22.43
N SER A 507 -0.76 -16.37 21.63
CA SER A 507 -1.25 -14.99 21.56
C SER A 507 -2.60 -14.86 20.84
N ASP A 508 -2.94 -15.86 20.03
CA ASP A 508 -4.04 -15.77 19.08
C ASP A 508 -5.42 -15.86 19.74
N PHE A 509 -5.49 -16.36 20.97
CA PHE A 509 -6.73 -16.43 21.75
C PHE A 509 -6.77 -15.47 22.95
N TRP A 510 -5.65 -15.25 23.64
CA TRP A 510 -5.64 -14.43 24.85
C TRP A 510 -5.56 -12.91 24.58
N ILE A 511 -5.09 -12.46 23.42
CA ILE A 511 -5.18 -11.04 23.02
C ILE A 511 -6.60 -10.69 22.53
N GLN A 512 -7.46 -11.68 22.25
CA GLN A 512 -8.89 -11.43 21.94
C GLN A 512 -9.68 -10.89 23.14
N SER A 513 -9.05 -10.70 24.29
CA SER A 513 -9.75 -10.56 25.55
C SER A 513 -9.90 -9.14 26.10
N ASP A 514 -9.52 -8.10 25.35
CA ASP A 514 -9.68 -6.73 25.84
C ASP A 514 -11.15 -6.28 25.98
N ASN A 515 -12.14 -7.18 25.93
CA ASN A 515 -13.54 -6.88 26.21
C ASN A 515 -14.36 -8.11 26.64
N LEU A 516 -15.61 -7.84 27.06
CA LEU A 516 -16.75 -8.71 27.39
C LEU A 516 -16.91 -10.01 26.53
N GLU A 517 -16.21 -10.12 25.42
CA GLU A 517 -16.26 -11.19 24.41
C GLU A 517 -15.73 -12.54 24.91
N LEU A 518 -14.82 -12.61 25.89
CA LEU A 518 -14.25 -13.91 26.31
C LEU A 518 -15.32 -14.81 26.96
N VAL A 519 -16.20 -14.22 27.75
CA VAL A 519 -17.30 -14.92 28.41
C VAL A 519 -18.39 -15.25 27.40
N GLN A 520 -18.68 -14.33 26.47
CA GLN A 520 -19.52 -14.62 25.32
C GLN A 520 -18.95 -15.75 24.46
N SER A 521 -17.62 -15.89 24.34
CA SER A 521 -16.98 -17.00 23.62
C SER A 521 -17.16 -18.34 24.34
N VAL A 522 -17.23 -18.35 25.68
CA VAL A 522 -17.53 -19.54 26.48
C VAL A 522 -19.00 -19.94 26.31
N PHE A 523 -19.94 -19.00 26.47
CA PHE A 523 -21.36 -19.26 26.22
C PHE A 523 -21.63 -19.63 24.75
N TYR A 524 -20.89 -19.04 23.80
CA TYR A 524 -20.91 -19.41 22.39
C TYR A 524 -20.40 -20.83 22.17
N ARG A 525 -19.31 -21.25 22.80
CA ARG A 525 -18.82 -22.64 22.69
C ARG A 525 -19.78 -23.64 23.34
N VAL A 526 -20.49 -23.26 24.41
CA VAL A 526 -21.58 -24.05 25.00
C VAL A 526 -22.77 -24.16 24.04
N ASP A 527 -23.22 -23.04 23.48
CA ASP A 527 -24.30 -22.97 22.48
C ASP A 527 -23.93 -23.80 21.23
N LEU A 528 -22.70 -23.66 20.76
CA LEU A 528 -22.17 -24.42 19.64
C LEU A 528 -22.15 -25.92 19.94
N ALA A 529 -21.66 -26.32 21.12
CA ALA A 529 -21.64 -27.71 21.54
C ALA A 529 -23.05 -28.29 21.63
N ALA A 530 -24.00 -27.53 22.18
CA ALA A 530 -25.40 -27.90 22.25
C ALA A 530 -26.02 -28.06 20.85
N ASN A 531 -25.77 -27.11 19.94
CA ASN A 531 -26.33 -27.14 18.58
C ASN A 531 -25.69 -28.21 17.69
N VAL A 532 -24.39 -28.50 17.82
CA VAL A 532 -23.73 -29.60 17.11
C VAL A 532 -24.23 -30.95 17.65
N THR A 533 -24.31 -31.11 18.98
CA THR A 533 -24.78 -32.36 19.61
C THR A 533 -26.26 -32.63 19.36
N ALA A 534 -27.09 -31.58 19.32
CA ALA A 534 -28.51 -31.68 18.96
C ALA A 534 -28.75 -31.90 17.45
N GLY A 535 -27.71 -31.84 16.62
CA GLY A 535 -27.82 -31.99 15.16
C GLY A 535 -28.33 -30.74 14.43
N ASN A 536 -28.42 -29.60 15.11
CA ASN A 536 -28.83 -28.32 14.52
C ASN A 536 -27.75 -27.73 13.61
N ILE A 537 -26.47 -28.06 13.84
CA ILE A 537 -25.33 -27.67 13.00
C ILE A 537 -24.62 -28.94 12.55
N ALA A 538 -24.70 -29.24 11.26
CA ALA A 538 -23.92 -30.28 10.62
C ALA A 538 -22.58 -29.69 10.14
N LEU A 539 -21.47 -30.27 10.59
CA LEU A 539 -20.13 -29.94 10.09
C LEU A 539 -19.74 -30.96 9.04
N ASP A 540 -19.57 -30.50 7.80
CA ASP A 540 -19.14 -31.33 6.69
C ASP A 540 -17.61 -31.26 6.55
N ASN A 541 -16.95 -32.41 6.49
CA ASN A 541 -15.51 -32.53 6.27
C ASN A 541 -15.15 -32.95 4.83
N SER A 542 -16.12 -33.00 3.91
CA SER A 542 -15.90 -33.36 2.51
C SER A 542 -15.18 -32.26 1.71
N ASN A 543 -15.34 -30.99 2.10
CA ASN A 543 -14.84 -29.83 1.38
C ASN A 543 -14.11 -28.84 2.31
N THR A 544 -12.87 -29.13 2.67
CA THR A 544 -12.10 -28.37 3.67
C THR A 544 -11.03 -27.47 3.06
N ALA A 545 -10.71 -26.38 3.76
CA ALA A 545 -9.61 -25.49 3.44
C ALA A 545 -8.23 -26.08 3.75
N THR A 546 -7.21 -25.58 3.04
CA THR A 546 -5.79 -25.78 3.36
C THR A 546 -5.15 -24.43 3.68
N LYS A 547 -4.52 -24.32 4.86
CA LYS A 547 -3.76 -23.13 5.27
C LYS A 547 -2.25 -23.39 5.19
N VAL A 548 -1.53 -22.44 4.59
CA VAL A 548 -0.08 -22.25 4.72
C VAL A 548 0.15 -21.09 5.67
N ASN A 549 0.95 -21.29 6.71
CA ASN A 549 1.26 -20.24 7.68
C ASN A 549 2.34 -19.29 7.16
N GLY A 550 2.29 -18.04 7.62
CA GLY A 550 3.38 -17.08 7.44
C GLY A 550 4.62 -17.53 8.21
N GLU A 551 5.77 -17.52 7.57
CA GLU A 551 7.05 -17.93 8.15
C GLU A 551 8.10 -16.87 7.83
N ASP A 552 9.02 -16.59 8.75
CA ASP A 552 10.16 -15.69 8.50
C ASP A 552 11.27 -16.42 7.72
N ALA A 553 12.03 -15.66 6.94
CA ALA A 553 13.31 -16.12 6.40
C ALA A 553 14.34 -16.24 7.52
N ILE A 554 15.11 -17.31 7.51
CA ILE A 554 16.21 -17.55 8.45
C ILE A 554 17.45 -17.86 7.64
N ILE A 555 18.44 -16.99 7.72
CA ILE A 555 19.76 -17.19 7.11
C ILE A 555 20.85 -17.25 8.19
N LYS A 556 21.98 -17.86 7.88
CA LYS A 556 23.23 -17.67 8.60
C LYS A 556 24.23 -17.01 7.68
N LEU A 557 24.81 -15.90 8.12
CA LEU A 557 25.90 -15.22 7.44
C LEU A 557 27.12 -15.21 8.37
N ASN A 558 28.20 -15.88 7.97
CA ASN A 558 29.40 -16.10 8.79
C ASN A 558 29.06 -16.65 10.19
N ASP A 559 28.26 -17.72 10.23
CA ASP A 559 27.77 -18.41 11.43
C ASP A 559 26.84 -17.60 12.35
N VAL A 560 26.50 -16.35 12.01
CA VAL A 560 25.52 -15.53 12.73
C VAL A 560 24.14 -15.68 12.10
N THR A 561 23.13 -16.01 12.89
CA THR A 561 21.74 -16.15 12.42
C THR A 561 21.05 -14.79 12.30
N TYR A 562 20.42 -14.56 11.15
CA TYR A 562 19.57 -13.41 10.89
C TYR A 562 18.17 -13.90 10.51
N THR A 563 17.15 -13.23 11.06
CA THR A 563 15.74 -13.49 10.78
C THR A 563 15.15 -12.26 10.10
N SER A 564 14.31 -12.46 9.09
CA SER A 564 13.62 -11.40 8.35
C SER A 564 12.23 -11.85 7.96
N ASN A 565 11.27 -10.93 7.97
CA ASN A 565 9.92 -11.19 7.46
C ASN A 565 9.87 -11.29 5.92
N THR A 566 10.97 -11.00 5.21
CA THR A 566 11.08 -11.12 3.75
C THR A 566 12.27 -11.97 3.34
N ASN A 567 12.30 -12.38 2.07
CA ASN A 567 13.45 -13.06 1.49
C ASN A 567 14.59 -12.11 1.09
N SER A 568 14.43 -10.80 1.32
CA SER A 568 15.48 -9.80 1.14
C SER A 568 16.07 -9.41 2.49
N ILE A 569 17.31 -9.82 2.75
CA ILE A 569 18.00 -9.60 4.02
C ILE A 569 19.19 -8.68 3.80
N THR A 570 19.19 -7.51 4.46
CA THR A 570 20.30 -6.55 4.40
C THR A 570 21.13 -6.59 5.67
N VAL A 571 22.43 -6.87 5.55
CA VAL A 571 23.40 -6.89 6.65
C VAL A 571 24.66 -6.11 6.25
N ASN A 572 25.00 -5.05 6.99
CA ASN A 572 26.21 -4.25 6.77
C ASN A 572 26.43 -3.79 5.31
N GLY A 573 25.36 -3.40 4.61
CA GLY A 573 25.42 -2.96 3.22
C GLY A 573 25.40 -4.08 2.17
N LEU A 574 25.43 -5.35 2.58
CA LEU A 574 25.16 -6.49 1.72
C LEU A 574 23.66 -6.83 1.77
N THR A 575 22.97 -6.75 0.64
CA THR A 575 21.59 -7.21 0.51
C THR A 575 21.58 -8.57 -0.16
N ILE A 576 21.05 -9.59 0.52
CA ILE A 576 20.93 -10.97 0.07
C ILE A 576 19.47 -11.24 -0.27
N GLU A 577 19.20 -11.68 -1.49
CA GLU A 577 17.89 -12.20 -1.89
C GLU A 577 17.93 -13.73 -1.83
N ALA A 578 17.24 -14.32 -0.86
CA ALA A 578 17.15 -15.76 -0.67
C ALA A 578 16.09 -16.37 -1.60
N LEU A 579 16.50 -17.32 -2.44
CA LEU A 579 15.65 -17.94 -3.45
C LEU A 579 15.26 -19.38 -3.10
N ALA A 580 16.16 -20.10 -2.43
CA ALA A 580 15.93 -21.48 -2.01
C ALA A 580 16.79 -21.86 -0.80
N LYS A 581 16.29 -22.82 -0.02
CA LYS A 581 17.05 -23.43 1.07
C LYS A 581 18.36 -24.04 0.53
N THR A 582 19.45 -23.82 1.26
CA THR A 582 20.76 -24.41 0.98
C THR A 582 20.93 -25.73 1.74
N THR A 583 21.66 -26.69 1.16
CA THR A 583 22.05 -27.94 1.84
C THR A 583 23.40 -27.82 2.56
N SER A 584 24.24 -26.89 2.12
CA SER A 584 25.54 -26.53 2.68
C SER A 584 25.78 -25.04 2.44
N ALA A 585 26.69 -24.43 3.20
CA ALA A 585 27.08 -23.04 3.00
C ALA A 585 27.55 -22.77 1.56
N ILE A 586 27.14 -21.61 1.03
CA ILE A 586 27.57 -21.05 -0.25
C ILE A 586 28.38 -19.78 0.01
N SER A 587 29.27 -19.41 -0.93
CA SER A 587 30.09 -18.21 -0.77
C SER A 587 29.47 -17.01 -1.47
N VAL A 588 29.42 -15.87 -0.78
CA VAL A 588 29.12 -14.54 -1.33
C VAL A 588 30.40 -13.71 -1.29
N ASN A 589 30.99 -13.40 -2.44
CA ASN A 589 32.15 -12.53 -2.53
C ASN A 589 31.71 -11.10 -2.81
N VAL A 590 32.26 -10.15 -2.06
CA VAL A 590 32.12 -8.72 -2.29
C VAL A 590 33.50 -8.16 -2.63
N SER A 591 33.59 -7.44 -3.75
CA SER A 591 34.82 -6.76 -4.18
C SER A 591 34.50 -5.35 -4.67
N ASN A 592 35.53 -4.52 -4.84
CA ASN A 592 35.37 -3.29 -5.61
C ASN A 592 35.01 -3.64 -7.06
N ASP A 593 34.11 -2.85 -7.65
CA ASP A 593 33.79 -2.98 -9.07
C ASP A 593 34.79 -2.17 -9.89
N THR A 594 35.91 -2.80 -10.23
CA THR A 594 37.01 -2.16 -10.97
C THR A 594 36.61 -1.82 -12.41
N ASP A 595 35.68 -2.56 -13.00
CA ASP A 595 35.16 -2.28 -14.35
C ASP A 595 34.31 -1.01 -14.32
N ALA A 596 33.37 -0.91 -13.36
CA ALA A 596 32.58 0.31 -13.18
C ALA A 596 33.45 1.53 -12.87
N LEU A 597 34.55 1.36 -12.11
CA LEU A 597 35.53 2.42 -11.86
C LEU A 597 36.28 2.84 -13.13
N TYR A 598 36.71 1.88 -13.95
CA TYR A 598 37.36 2.13 -15.24
C TYR A 598 36.44 2.93 -16.16
N ASP A 599 35.19 2.47 -16.33
CA ASP A 599 34.20 3.12 -17.19
C ASP A 599 33.93 4.56 -16.75
N LYS A 600 33.88 4.79 -15.44
CA LYS A 600 33.70 6.14 -14.86
C LYS A 600 34.85 7.09 -15.20
N VAL A 601 36.09 6.60 -15.24
CA VAL A 601 37.25 7.38 -15.70
C VAL A 601 37.14 7.65 -17.20
N LYS A 602 36.80 6.63 -17.99
CA LYS A 602 36.63 6.72 -19.44
C LYS A 602 35.54 7.72 -19.84
N ASP A 603 34.38 7.70 -19.19
CA ASP A 603 33.26 8.62 -19.45
C ASP A 603 33.63 10.07 -19.15
N PHE A 604 34.37 10.29 -18.06
CA PHE A 604 34.88 11.60 -17.71
C PHE A 604 35.86 12.12 -18.77
N LEU A 605 36.84 11.31 -19.17
CA LEU A 605 37.82 11.69 -20.20
C LEU A 605 37.15 11.93 -21.55
N THR A 606 36.14 11.13 -21.91
CA THR A 606 35.35 11.32 -23.13
C THR A 606 34.63 12.67 -23.11
N SER A 607 33.96 12.99 -22.00
CA SER A 607 33.26 14.27 -21.83
C SER A 607 34.23 15.46 -21.89
N TYR A 608 35.39 15.33 -21.25
CA TYR A 608 36.47 16.32 -21.31
C TYR A 608 37.00 16.50 -22.74
N ASN A 609 37.33 15.40 -23.43
CA ASN A 609 37.90 15.40 -24.78
C ASN A 609 36.95 16.05 -25.78
N ASN A 610 35.66 15.67 -25.75
CA ASN A 610 34.65 16.24 -26.64
C ASN A 610 34.56 17.77 -26.50
N LEU A 611 34.50 18.26 -25.26
CA LEU A 611 34.47 19.70 -24.99
C LEU A 611 35.78 20.38 -25.39
N MET A 612 36.93 19.80 -25.06
CA MET A 612 38.24 20.36 -25.39
C MET A 612 38.44 20.46 -26.91
N ASN A 613 38.08 19.41 -27.66
CA ASN A 613 38.20 19.38 -29.12
C ASN A 613 37.29 20.43 -29.78
N GLU A 614 36.06 20.59 -29.29
CA GLU A 614 35.14 21.63 -29.76
C GLU A 614 35.68 23.05 -29.47
N MET A 615 36.16 23.29 -28.25
CA MET A 615 36.77 24.57 -27.89
C MET A 615 38.01 24.89 -28.74
N GLN A 616 38.87 23.90 -28.99
CA GLN A 616 40.03 24.07 -29.85
C GLN A 616 39.62 24.34 -31.30
N LYS A 617 38.60 23.64 -31.82
CA LYS A 617 38.05 23.86 -33.16
C LYS A 617 37.55 25.29 -33.32
N LEU A 618 36.80 25.80 -32.34
CA LEU A 618 36.29 27.17 -32.32
C LEU A 618 37.42 28.20 -32.21
N TYR A 619 38.42 27.95 -31.36
CA TYR A 619 39.54 28.86 -31.15
C TYR A 619 40.48 28.95 -32.38
N ASN A 620 40.72 27.81 -33.04
CA ASN A 620 41.59 27.67 -34.20
C ASN A 620 40.84 27.74 -35.55
N ALA A 621 39.58 28.18 -35.55
CA ALA A 621 38.77 28.26 -36.76
C ALA A 621 39.43 29.13 -37.85
N ASP A 622 39.09 28.83 -39.11
CA ASP A 622 39.56 29.60 -40.26
C ASP A 622 38.97 31.02 -40.22
N SER A 623 39.67 31.97 -40.86
CA SER A 623 39.22 33.35 -40.90
C SER A 623 38.03 33.54 -41.84
N ALA A 624 37.03 34.33 -41.43
CA ALA A 624 35.93 34.80 -42.27
C ALA A 624 36.00 36.33 -42.47
N LYS A 625 37.20 36.85 -42.76
CA LYS A 625 37.46 38.30 -42.80
C LYS A 625 36.63 39.02 -43.86
N ASP A 626 36.38 38.36 -44.98
CA ASP A 626 35.68 38.92 -46.13
C ASP A 626 34.15 38.66 -46.08
N TYR A 627 33.65 38.14 -44.96
CA TYR A 627 32.24 37.81 -44.76
C TYR A 627 31.64 38.66 -43.63
N GLU A 628 30.56 39.38 -43.94
CA GLU A 628 29.74 40.09 -42.97
C GLU A 628 28.31 39.55 -43.00
N PRO A 629 27.54 39.65 -41.89
CA PRO A 629 26.13 39.29 -41.91
C PRO A 629 25.39 40.04 -43.02
N LEU A 630 24.42 39.38 -43.64
CA LEU A 630 23.64 39.96 -44.74
C LEU A 630 22.48 40.80 -44.20
N THR A 631 22.18 41.92 -44.85
CA THR A 631 20.92 42.66 -44.67
C THR A 631 19.76 41.91 -45.31
N ASP A 632 18.53 42.31 -45.01
CA ASP A 632 17.35 41.70 -45.64
C ASP A 632 17.34 41.90 -47.16
N ASP A 633 17.80 43.05 -47.63
CA ASP A 633 17.93 43.35 -49.06
C ASP A 633 19.00 42.46 -49.72
N GLU A 634 20.17 42.28 -49.09
CA GLU A 634 21.23 41.39 -49.60
C GLU A 634 20.77 39.92 -49.62
N LYS A 635 19.95 39.50 -48.65
CA LYS A 635 19.37 38.14 -48.63
C LYS A 635 18.37 37.94 -49.77
N ALA A 636 17.58 38.95 -50.13
CA ALA A 636 16.60 38.84 -51.22
C ALA A 636 17.27 38.62 -52.60
N GLU A 637 18.55 38.97 -52.73
CA GLU A 637 19.35 38.80 -53.95
C GLU A 637 20.10 37.45 -54.02
N MET A 638 20.05 36.63 -52.97
CA MET A 638 20.81 35.37 -52.86
C MET A 638 19.87 34.16 -52.73
N SER A 639 20.35 32.97 -53.15
CA SER A 639 19.62 31.72 -52.86
C SER A 639 19.76 31.30 -51.40
N GLU A 640 18.80 30.53 -50.87
CA GLU A 640 18.82 30.03 -49.49
C GLU A 640 20.10 29.27 -49.16
N THR A 641 20.59 28.41 -50.05
CA THR A 641 21.83 27.65 -49.84
C THR A 641 23.07 28.54 -49.82
N GLU A 642 23.09 29.62 -50.60
CA GLU A 642 24.20 30.58 -50.56
C GLU A 642 24.20 31.38 -49.26
N ILE A 643 23.01 31.81 -48.80
CA ILE A 643 22.83 32.48 -47.51
C ILE A 643 23.31 31.57 -46.38
N GLU A 644 22.87 30.31 -46.34
CA GLU A 644 23.27 29.34 -45.33
C GLU A 644 24.79 29.16 -45.27
N LYS A 645 25.44 28.94 -46.43
CA LYS A 645 26.90 28.79 -46.49
C LYS A 645 27.63 30.06 -46.07
N TRP A 646 27.11 31.23 -46.45
CA TRP A 646 27.68 32.53 -46.09
C TRP A 646 27.60 32.78 -44.58
N GLU A 647 26.42 32.60 -44.00
CA GLU A 647 26.21 32.75 -42.55
C GLU A 647 27.00 31.71 -41.76
N GLN A 648 27.06 30.45 -42.22
CA GLN A 648 27.83 29.39 -41.56
C GLN A 648 29.32 29.73 -41.52
N LYS A 649 29.89 30.26 -42.61
CA LYS A 649 31.30 30.67 -42.64
C LYS A 649 31.62 31.72 -41.58
N ILE A 650 30.69 32.66 -41.34
CA ILE A 650 30.81 33.65 -40.28
C ILE A 650 30.70 32.97 -38.91
N LYS A 651 29.64 32.17 -38.71
CA LYS A 651 29.34 31.47 -37.45
C LYS A 651 30.50 30.60 -36.96
N ASP A 652 31.13 29.86 -37.87
CA ASP A 652 32.29 29.01 -37.57
C ASP A 652 33.50 29.80 -37.04
N SER A 653 33.62 31.09 -37.38
CA SER A 653 34.77 31.93 -37.03
C SER A 653 34.54 32.85 -35.82
N LEU A 654 33.34 32.86 -35.23
CA LEU A 654 32.93 33.87 -34.23
C LEU A 654 33.81 33.89 -32.98
N LEU A 655 34.33 32.73 -32.57
CA LEU A 655 35.16 32.56 -31.38
C LEU A 655 36.65 32.36 -31.70
N ARG A 656 37.02 32.57 -32.97
CA ARG A 656 38.41 32.47 -33.42
C ARG A 656 39.29 33.41 -32.61
N ARG A 657 40.33 32.85 -31.96
CA ARG A 657 41.27 33.58 -31.10
C ARG A 657 40.62 34.37 -29.95
N ASP A 658 39.42 33.98 -29.51
CA ASP A 658 38.75 34.64 -28.39
C ASP A 658 39.53 34.47 -27.07
N THR A 659 39.67 35.55 -26.30
CA THR A 659 40.48 35.59 -25.06
C THR A 659 39.83 34.81 -23.93
N SER A 660 38.49 34.82 -23.82
CA SER A 660 37.76 34.04 -22.83
C SER A 660 37.88 32.55 -23.15
N LEU A 661 37.80 32.19 -24.44
CA LEU A 661 37.96 30.82 -24.91
C LEU A 661 39.37 30.28 -24.65
N SER A 662 40.41 31.05 -25.00
CA SER A 662 41.79 30.70 -24.66
C SER A 662 41.99 30.52 -23.15
N GLY A 663 41.36 31.40 -22.35
CA GLY A 663 41.46 31.37 -20.90
C GLY A 663 40.86 30.12 -20.27
N ILE A 664 39.72 29.62 -20.78
CA ILE A 664 39.10 28.39 -20.29
C ILE A 664 39.85 27.14 -20.76
N ILE A 665 40.28 27.10 -22.04
CA ILE A 665 41.13 26.03 -22.57
C ILE A 665 42.40 25.88 -21.72
N SER A 666 43.07 26.99 -21.43
CA SER A 666 44.31 26.99 -20.63
C SER A 666 44.07 26.51 -19.19
N ALA A 667 42.99 26.98 -18.56
CA ALA A 667 42.66 26.57 -17.18
C ALA A 667 42.38 25.06 -17.08
N MET A 668 41.59 24.53 -18.02
CA MET A 668 41.29 23.10 -18.09
C MET A 668 42.54 22.27 -18.35
N THR A 669 43.38 22.70 -19.29
CA THR A 669 44.63 22.01 -19.65
C THR A 669 45.60 21.95 -18.47
N MET A 670 45.84 23.08 -17.80
CA MET A 670 46.73 23.13 -16.62
C MET A 670 46.21 22.26 -15.47
N SER A 671 44.89 22.24 -15.25
CA SER A 671 44.28 21.42 -14.21
C SER A 671 44.50 19.93 -14.49
N MET A 672 44.25 19.49 -15.72
CA MET A 672 44.43 18.10 -16.11
C MET A 672 45.90 17.68 -16.12
N MET A 673 46.84 18.55 -16.47
CA MET A 673 48.28 18.25 -16.46
C MET A 673 48.91 18.28 -15.06
N SER A 674 48.15 18.61 -14.02
CA SER A 674 48.67 18.77 -12.67
C SER A 674 49.16 17.44 -12.08
N VAL A 675 50.20 17.53 -11.25
CA VAL A 675 50.75 16.41 -10.49
C VAL A 675 50.27 16.54 -9.06
N TYR A 676 49.78 15.44 -8.50
CA TYR A 676 49.21 15.36 -7.16
C TYR A 676 50.04 14.41 -6.29
N GLU A 677 50.02 14.62 -4.99
CA GLU A 677 50.71 13.72 -4.05
C GLU A 677 49.69 12.80 -3.39
N VAL A 678 49.91 11.49 -3.49
CA VAL A 678 49.10 10.44 -2.85
C VAL A 678 50.06 9.51 -2.13
N ASN A 679 49.89 9.34 -0.82
CA ASN A 679 50.76 8.51 0.02
C ASN A 679 52.26 8.83 -0.11
N GLY A 680 52.61 10.10 -0.33
CA GLY A 680 54.00 10.56 -0.49
C GLY A 680 54.61 10.36 -1.89
N GLU A 681 53.85 9.82 -2.85
CA GLU A 681 54.27 9.67 -4.23
C GLU A 681 53.60 10.71 -5.14
N LYS A 682 54.36 11.25 -6.10
CA LYS A 682 53.85 12.17 -7.11
C LYS A 682 53.17 11.40 -8.24
N ILE A 683 51.85 11.56 -8.35
CA ILE A 683 50.98 10.89 -9.31
C ILE A 683 50.44 11.89 -10.34
N SER A 684 50.39 11.45 -11.59
CA SER A 684 49.74 12.13 -12.73
C SER A 684 48.97 11.11 -13.57
N TRP A 685 48.20 11.57 -14.55
CA TRP A 685 47.50 10.70 -15.51
C TRP A 685 48.42 9.65 -16.16
N SER A 686 49.66 10.02 -16.50
CA SER A 686 50.61 9.09 -17.14
C SER A 686 51.01 7.91 -16.25
N THR A 687 50.86 8.04 -14.93
CA THR A 687 51.08 6.94 -13.97
C THR A 687 50.14 5.77 -14.25
N PHE A 688 48.93 6.08 -14.74
CA PHE A 688 47.89 5.09 -15.07
C PHE A 688 47.80 4.79 -16.56
N GLY A 689 48.82 5.15 -17.35
CA GLY A 689 48.78 4.98 -18.82
C GLY A 689 47.81 5.92 -19.51
N ILE A 690 47.50 7.08 -18.91
CA ILE A 690 46.61 8.09 -19.50
C ILE A 690 47.43 9.28 -19.96
N HIS A 691 47.40 9.59 -21.26
CA HIS A 691 48.25 10.64 -21.83
C HIS A 691 47.67 11.25 -23.11
N THR A 692 48.25 12.38 -23.56
CA THR A 692 47.94 12.95 -24.87
C THR A 692 48.88 12.38 -25.95
N LEU A 693 48.48 12.38 -27.23
CA LEU A 693 49.26 11.74 -28.32
C LEU A 693 50.49 12.54 -28.79
N GLY A 694 50.70 13.75 -28.26
CA GLY A 694 51.72 14.67 -28.74
C GLY A 694 51.39 15.28 -30.11
N THR A 695 52.03 16.41 -30.43
CA THR A 695 51.64 17.26 -31.58
C THR A 695 51.74 16.59 -32.95
N LEU A 696 52.63 15.61 -33.12
CA LEU A 696 52.83 14.94 -34.42
C LEU A 696 51.82 13.81 -34.70
N ASN A 697 51.16 13.28 -33.66
CA ASN A 697 50.25 12.14 -33.78
C ASN A 697 48.79 12.52 -33.49
N ALA A 698 48.55 13.63 -32.80
CA ALA A 698 47.19 14.12 -32.53
C ALA A 698 46.55 14.70 -33.80
N GLU A 699 45.25 14.45 -33.98
CA GLU A 699 44.50 15.08 -35.06
C GLU A 699 44.32 16.59 -34.83
N LYS A 700 43.91 17.30 -35.89
CA LYS A 700 43.72 18.76 -35.83
C LYS A 700 42.68 19.08 -34.73
N ASN A 701 43.08 19.93 -33.78
CA ASN A 701 42.30 20.35 -32.60
C ASN A 701 42.17 19.32 -31.48
N GLU A 702 42.92 18.21 -31.53
CA GLU A 702 42.86 17.14 -30.52
C GLU A 702 44.14 17.05 -29.68
N GLY A 703 45.05 18.03 -29.78
CA GLY A 703 46.35 18.01 -29.10
C GLY A 703 46.31 17.96 -27.56
N TYR A 704 45.15 18.19 -26.96
CA TYR A 704 44.93 18.10 -25.50
C TYR A 704 43.92 16.99 -25.13
N ALA A 705 43.53 16.14 -26.08
CA ALA A 705 42.70 14.98 -25.81
C ALA A 705 43.53 13.91 -25.08
N TYR A 706 42.96 13.33 -24.03
CA TYR A 706 43.56 12.25 -23.26
C TYR A 706 43.10 10.89 -23.78
N HIS A 707 44.04 9.96 -23.87
CA HIS A 707 43.86 8.59 -24.33
C HIS A 707 44.24 7.64 -23.19
N ILE A 708 43.57 6.49 -23.12
CA ILE A 708 43.81 5.47 -22.10
C ILE A 708 44.52 4.30 -22.78
N ASP A 709 45.73 3.98 -22.34
CA ASP A 709 46.47 2.81 -22.83
C ASP A 709 45.64 1.52 -22.69
N GLY A 710 45.52 0.78 -23.78
CA GLY A 710 44.78 -0.47 -23.87
C GLY A 710 43.26 -0.32 -24.03
N ASP A 711 42.73 0.89 -24.19
CA ASP A 711 41.31 1.06 -24.53
C ASP A 711 41.01 0.49 -25.92
N SER A 712 40.19 -0.56 -26.00
CA SER A 712 39.84 -1.24 -27.24
C SER A 712 39.14 -0.35 -28.27
N GLU A 713 38.50 0.74 -27.82
CA GLU A 713 37.82 1.69 -28.70
C GLU A 713 38.74 2.77 -29.26
N ASP A 714 39.97 2.88 -28.75
CA ASP A 714 40.96 3.83 -29.23
C ASP A 714 42.05 3.13 -30.05
N SER A 715 41.91 3.18 -31.38
CA SER A 715 42.86 2.59 -32.32
C SER A 715 44.32 3.08 -32.18
N LYS A 716 44.57 4.20 -31.49
CA LYS A 716 45.92 4.76 -31.32
C LYS A 716 46.66 4.18 -30.12
N THR A 717 45.92 3.69 -29.11
CA THR A 717 46.48 3.25 -27.82
C THR A 717 46.01 1.85 -27.41
N SER A 718 45.09 1.22 -28.15
CA SER A 718 44.56 -0.13 -27.87
C SER A 718 45.62 -1.24 -27.83
N GLY A 719 46.76 -1.06 -28.49
CA GLY A 719 47.88 -1.99 -28.46
C GLY A 719 48.83 -1.80 -27.26
N ASN A 720 48.62 -0.78 -26.43
CA ASN A 720 49.46 -0.48 -25.27
C ASN A 720 49.02 -1.28 -24.04
N GLU A 721 49.89 -1.34 -23.03
CA GLU A 721 49.64 -2.05 -21.77
C GLU A 721 48.54 -1.38 -20.92
N GLU A 722 47.55 -2.15 -20.46
CA GLU A 722 46.37 -1.68 -19.69
C GLU A 722 46.69 -1.23 -18.25
N LYS A 723 47.47 -0.16 -18.10
CA LYS A 723 47.97 0.31 -16.79
C LYS A 723 46.86 0.77 -15.84
N LEU A 724 45.81 1.40 -16.33
CA LEU A 724 44.69 1.83 -15.48
C LEU A 724 43.97 0.62 -14.87
N ARG A 725 43.70 -0.43 -15.67
CA ARG A 725 43.05 -1.64 -15.18
C ARG A 725 43.92 -2.36 -14.15
N ALA A 726 45.23 -2.47 -14.43
CA ALA A 726 46.18 -3.02 -13.47
C ALA A 726 46.20 -2.23 -12.15
N ALA A 727 46.25 -0.89 -12.21
CA ALA A 727 46.24 -0.04 -11.01
C ALA A 727 44.94 -0.16 -10.21
N LEU A 728 43.78 -0.23 -10.88
CA LEU A 728 42.48 -0.43 -10.22
C LEU A 728 42.36 -1.82 -9.56
N ALA A 729 43.01 -2.83 -10.13
CA ALA A 729 43.04 -4.18 -9.57
C ALA A 729 43.97 -4.31 -8.35
N GLU A 730 45.11 -3.61 -8.36
CA GLU A 730 46.12 -3.67 -7.31
C GLU A 730 45.82 -2.72 -6.13
N ASP A 731 45.55 -1.43 -6.42
CA ASP A 731 45.30 -0.39 -5.43
C ASP A 731 44.28 0.64 -5.95
N PRO A 732 42.98 0.32 -5.89
CA PRO A 732 41.92 1.22 -6.34
C PRO A 732 41.86 2.51 -5.52
N ASP A 733 42.21 2.47 -4.24
CA ASP A 733 42.17 3.65 -3.36
C ASP A 733 43.17 4.71 -3.81
N ARG A 734 44.36 4.30 -4.28
CA ARG A 734 45.34 5.18 -4.90
C ARG A 734 44.79 5.90 -6.14
N VAL A 735 44.09 5.17 -7.02
CA VAL A 735 43.47 5.74 -8.22
C VAL A 735 42.37 6.73 -7.82
N ILE A 736 41.51 6.35 -6.87
CA ILE A 736 40.40 7.16 -6.38
C ILE A 736 40.89 8.45 -5.74
N GLU A 737 41.92 8.40 -4.91
CA GLU A 737 42.46 9.59 -4.25
C GLU A 737 43.07 10.56 -5.27
N PHE A 738 43.78 10.05 -6.28
CA PHE A 738 44.23 10.87 -7.40
C PHE A 738 43.05 11.53 -8.14
N LEU A 739 42.02 10.76 -8.50
CA LEU A 739 40.85 11.27 -9.22
C LEU A 739 40.12 12.35 -8.42
N LYS A 740 39.98 12.18 -7.10
CA LYS A 740 39.38 13.21 -6.22
C LYS A 740 40.18 14.50 -6.24
N GLN A 741 41.50 14.43 -6.11
CA GLN A 741 42.35 15.62 -6.11
C GLN A 741 42.36 16.31 -7.48
N MET A 742 42.47 15.53 -8.56
CA MET A 742 42.44 16.02 -9.94
C MET A 742 41.10 16.70 -10.27
N THR A 743 39.97 16.03 -9.97
CA THR A 743 38.63 16.61 -10.21
C THR A 743 38.35 17.81 -9.30
N SER A 744 38.88 17.83 -8.07
CA SER A 744 38.83 19.01 -7.20
C SER A 744 39.61 20.19 -7.77
N GLY A 745 40.79 19.94 -8.32
CA GLY A 745 41.61 20.95 -9.01
C GLY A 745 40.87 21.55 -10.21
N LEU A 746 40.37 20.68 -11.09
CA LEU A 746 39.60 21.09 -12.27
C LEU A 746 38.33 21.85 -11.88
N TYR A 747 37.57 21.35 -10.89
CA TYR A 747 36.39 22.03 -10.37
C TYR A 747 36.74 23.45 -9.88
N LYS A 748 37.80 23.59 -9.09
CA LYS A 748 38.25 24.89 -8.57
C LYS A 748 38.65 25.85 -9.70
N SER A 749 39.40 25.37 -10.70
CA SER A 749 39.81 26.21 -11.83
C SER A 749 38.63 26.63 -12.70
N LEU A 750 37.65 25.76 -12.92
CA LEU A 750 36.40 26.11 -13.60
C LEU A 750 35.56 27.08 -12.78
N ASP A 751 35.43 26.86 -11.46
CA ASP A 751 34.74 27.74 -10.52
C ASP A 751 35.30 29.16 -10.59
N GLU A 752 36.62 29.29 -10.53
CA GLU A 752 37.31 30.58 -10.66
C GLU A 752 37.01 31.28 -11.99
N LYS A 753 36.94 30.52 -13.10
CA LYS A 753 36.55 31.06 -14.42
C LYS A 753 35.07 31.38 -14.54
N MET A 754 34.22 30.85 -13.66
CA MET A 754 32.77 31.03 -13.66
C MET A 754 32.27 32.05 -12.62
N LYS A 755 33.16 32.62 -11.81
CA LYS A 755 32.79 33.69 -10.86
C LYS A 755 32.22 34.91 -11.58
N SER A 756 31.17 35.48 -10.99
CA SER A 756 30.58 36.72 -11.50
C SER A 756 31.57 37.88 -11.37
N THR A 757 31.55 38.76 -12.35
CA THR A 757 32.28 40.04 -12.37
C THR A 757 31.33 41.17 -12.77
N ALA A 758 31.84 42.40 -12.89
CA ALA A 758 31.09 43.53 -13.42
C ALA A 758 30.54 43.27 -14.84
N VAL A 759 31.29 42.52 -15.65
CA VAL A 759 30.98 42.26 -17.07
C VAL A 759 30.43 40.84 -17.33
N LYS A 760 30.37 40.00 -16.30
CA LYS A 760 30.03 38.57 -16.42
C LYS A 760 29.13 38.05 -15.31
N SER A 761 28.14 37.23 -15.64
CA SER A 761 27.26 36.54 -14.69
C SER A 761 27.94 35.35 -14.02
N VAL A 762 27.35 34.84 -12.94
CA VAL A 762 27.82 33.60 -12.29
C VAL A 762 27.55 32.41 -13.22
N TYR A 763 28.41 31.39 -13.17
CA TYR A 763 28.32 30.19 -14.02
C TYR A 763 28.49 30.46 -15.53
N THR A 764 29.00 31.65 -15.86
CA THR A 764 29.29 32.05 -17.24
C THR A 764 30.80 32.19 -17.43
N VAL A 765 31.33 31.70 -18.57
CA VAL A 765 32.77 31.79 -18.90
C VAL A 765 33.15 32.91 -19.86
N TYR A 766 32.19 33.70 -20.33
CA TYR A 766 32.35 34.82 -21.27
C TYR A 766 31.64 36.09 -20.77
N ASN A 767 31.91 37.27 -21.34
CA ASN A 767 31.37 38.54 -20.86
C ASN A 767 29.91 38.80 -21.31
N ASP A 768 28.97 37.97 -20.84
CA ASP A 768 27.55 38.04 -21.20
C ASP A 768 26.88 39.39 -20.87
N LYS A 769 27.19 40.01 -19.73
CA LYS A 769 26.62 41.32 -19.35
C LYS A 769 27.11 42.43 -20.27
N GLU A 770 28.39 42.40 -20.64
CA GLU A 770 28.97 43.36 -21.59
C GLU A 770 28.34 43.18 -22.98
N MET A 771 28.25 41.95 -23.48
CA MET A 771 27.60 41.66 -24.77
C MET A 771 26.13 42.08 -24.77
N ALA A 772 25.40 41.90 -23.66
CA ALA A 772 24.03 42.38 -23.55
C ALA A 772 23.93 43.91 -23.61
N SER A 773 24.87 44.63 -22.97
CA SER A 773 24.96 46.08 -23.05
C SER A 773 25.31 46.56 -24.47
N GLU A 774 26.28 45.92 -25.13
CA GLU A 774 26.63 46.19 -26.52
C GLU A 774 25.44 45.98 -27.46
N TYR A 775 24.68 44.90 -27.27
CA TYR A 775 23.48 44.61 -28.05
C TYR A 775 22.43 45.72 -27.89
N SER A 776 22.17 46.16 -26.64
CA SER A 776 21.27 47.26 -26.36
C SER A 776 21.73 48.57 -27.00
N ASN A 777 23.04 48.84 -26.98
CA ASN A 777 23.62 50.02 -27.63
C ASN A 777 23.41 49.98 -29.15
N TYR A 778 23.59 48.82 -29.78
CA TYR A 778 23.27 48.65 -31.20
C TYR A 778 21.78 48.86 -31.48
N SER A 779 20.87 48.34 -30.65
CA SER A 779 19.43 48.61 -30.80
C SER A 779 19.12 50.12 -30.79
N SER A 780 19.73 50.87 -29.87
CA SER A 780 19.56 52.32 -29.80
C SER A 780 20.14 53.04 -31.02
N LEU A 781 21.30 52.62 -31.51
CA LEU A 781 21.92 53.19 -32.71
C LEU A 781 21.10 52.87 -33.96
N ILE A 782 20.65 51.62 -34.14
CA ILE A 782 19.77 51.21 -35.24
C ILE A 782 18.52 52.07 -35.24
N LYS A 783 17.83 52.22 -34.10
CA LYS A 783 16.66 53.10 -33.99
C LYS A 783 16.98 54.54 -34.41
N THR A 784 18.07 55.12 -33.88
CA THR A 784 18.49 56.48 -34.21
C THR A 784 18.72 56.67 -35.71
N TRP A 785 19.34 55.70 -36.38
CA TRP A 785 19.60 55.78 -37.81
C TRP A 785 18.37 55.46 -38.66
N THR A 786 17.48 54.58 -38.20
CA THR A 786 16.17 54.35 -38.84
C THR A 786 15.32 55.62 -38.83
N ASP A 787 15.20 56.29 -37.68
CA ASP A 787 14.45 57.54 -37.55
C ASP A 787 15.06 58.61 -38.48
N ARG A 788 16.40 58.70 -38.56
CA ARG A 788 17.09 59.63 -39.48
C ARG A 788 16.87 59.31 -40.95
N VAL A 789 16.90 58.04 -41.34
CA VAL A 789 16.60 57.63 -42.73
C VAL A 789 15.18 58.07 -43.08
N GLN A 790 14.21 57.78 -42.21
CA GLN A 790 12.81 58.14 -42.42
C GLN A 790 12.61 59.66 -42.47
N ASP A 791 13.24 60.43 -41.58
CA ASP A 791 13.17 61.90 -41.59
C ASP A 791 13.73 62.49 -42.90
N MET A 792 14.83 61.93 -43.40
CA MET A 792 15.43 62.36 -44.66
C MET A 792 14.58 61.94 -45.86
N GLU A 793 14.05 60.72 -45.89
CA GLU A 793 13.09 60.26 -46.89
C GLU A 793 11.88 61.21 -46.95
N ASP A 794 11.23 61.47 -45.81
CA ASP A 794 10.09 62.40 -45.73
C ASP A 794 10.46 63.81 -46.20
N ALA A 795 11.65 64.30 -45.86
CA ALA A 795 12.14 65.60 -46.32
C ALA A 795 12.37 65.63 -47.84
N TYR A 796 12.93 64.57 -48.42
CA TYR A 796 13.12 64.46 -49.87
C TYR A 796 11.79 64.29 -50.60
N TYR A 797 10.88 63.41 -50.15
CA TYR A 797 9.54 63.26 -50.72
C TYR A 797 8.75 64.57 -50.68
N LYS A 798 8.85 65.36 -49.60
CA LYS A 798 8.22 66.71 -49.55
C LYS A 798 8.79 67.64 -50.62
N LYS A 799 10.11 67.64 -50.84
CA LYS A 799 10.76 68.43 -51.89
C LYS A 799 10.33 67.96 -53.29
N PHE A 800 10.27 66.65 -53.52
CA PHE A 800 9.79 66.09 -54.78
C PHE A 800 8.31 66.39 -55.02
N ALA A 801 7.44 66.24 -54.03
CA ALA A 801 6.02 66.59 -54.16
C ALA A 801 5.81 68.08 -54.48
N ALA A 802 6.60 68.97 -53.87
CA ALA A 802 6.58 70.41 -54.19
C ALA A 802 7.08 70.68 -55.62
N MET A 803 8.12 69.95 -56.07
CA MET A 803 8.64 70.04 -57.43
C MET A 803 7.63 69.52 -58.47
N GLU A 804 7.01 68.35 -58.25
CA GLU A 804 5.95 67.81 -59.10
C GLU A 804 4.76 68.77 -59.20
N SER A 805 4.35 69.38 -58.09
CA SER A 805 3.27 70.37 -58.08
C SER A 805 3.63 71.62 -58.90
N ALA A 806 4.87 72.09 -58.78
CA ALA A 806 5.37 73.23 -59.56
C ALA A 806 5.48 72.89 -61.06
N LEU A 807 5.95 71.68 -61.39
CA LEU A 807 6.03 71.19 -62.77
C LEU A 807 4.65 71.02 -63.40
N ALA A 808 3.69 70.46 -62.67
CA ALA A 808 2.30 70.36 -63.12
C ALA A 808 1.70 71.74 -63.39
N THR A 809 1.97 72.72 -62.52
CA THR A 809 1.54 74.12 -62.71
C THR A 809 2.24 74.79 -63.91
N LEU A 810 3.51 74.50 -64.14
CA LEU A 810 4.27 74.97 -65.31
C LEU A 810 3.72 74.38 -66.61
N GLN A 811 3.43 73.07 -66.62
CA GLN A 811 2.79 72.39 -67.75
C GLN A 811 1.40 72.98 -68.04
N SER A 812 0.59 73.23 -67.00
CA SER A 812 -0.71 73.88 -67.18
C SER A 812 -0.57 75.31 -67.72
N ASN A 813 0.34 76.12 -67.18
CA ASN A 813 0.56 77.50 -67.66
C ASN A 813 1.16 77.55 -69.07
N SER A 814 2.06 76.62 -69.42
CA SER A 814 2.60 76.48 -70.78
C SER A 814 1.51 76.10 -71.77
N SER A 815 0.61 75.18 -71.40
CA SER A 815 -0.55 74.84 -72.23
C SER A 815 -1.50 76.04 -72.41
N SER A 816 -1.72 76.85 -71.37
CA SER A 816 -2.52 78.09 -71.46
C SER A 816 -1.86 79.17 -72.33
N ILE A 817 -0.54 79.35 -72.26
CA ILE A 817 0.21 80.30 -73.11
C ILE A 817 0.25 79.82 -74.56
N SER A 818 0.47 78.53 -74.80
CA SER A 818 0.41 77.94 -76.14
C SER A 818 -1.00 78.10 -76.75
N SER A 819 -2.05 78.05 -75.94
CA SER A 819 -3.42 78.35 -76.36
C SER A 819 -3.66 79.84 -76.65
N LEU A 820 -2.88 80.75 -76.05
CA LEU A 820 -3.00 82.20 -76.27
C LEU A 820 -2.17 82.71 -77.47
N LEU A 821 -1.06 82.04 -77.78
CA LEU A 821 -0.15 82.38 -78.89
C LEU A 821 -0.42 81.57 -80.17
N GLY A 822 -1.25 80.53 -80.08
CA GLY A 822 -1.64 79.64 -81.18
C GLY A 822 -3.09 79.82 -81.64
N GLY A 823 -3.62 81.05 -81.58
CA GLY A 823 -4.92 81.44 -82.13
C GLY A 823 -4.80 82.48 -83.22
#